data_AF-A0A8C5ISG2-F1
#
_entry.id   AF-A0A8C5ISG2-F1
#
_cell.length_a   1.000
_cell.length_b   1.000
_cell.length_c   1.000
_cell.angle_alpha   90.00
_cell.angle_beta   90.00
_cell.angle_gamma   90.00
#
_symmetry.space_group_name_H-M   'P 1'
#
loop_
_entity.id
_entity.type
_entity.pdbx_description
1 polymer ?
#
loop_
_entity_poly.entity_id
_entity_poly.type
_entity_poly.pdbx_seq_one_letter_code
_entity_poly.pdbx_strand_id
1 'polypeptide(L)'
;MGVRGLQGFVARICPHACQTVDLRQMAEKHRIDHPDCPPVIVVDAMSCVRRWYTPESWVCGGQWREYLAVLEDFINAFMAAGIKLVFYFDGVVEEKKRDEWIKRRMKNTEEIARLFQFIKTYRTQPGREMFVLPSALPTFTRYALKSLGQKTVCTLQEADFEVAAYGLQHKCIGILGQDSDYLIYDTCPYFSIENLCLDRLVTVMYSREVLCRVLGISLTHLPLFACLLGNDIVPESMLEGFWNKCLTKSSLRSCSYSRRADILMSVAEYISKIPCSYSSLKKLEEILPLGSDKTLLCRGVSSYLLPGQQSPWVPYNETICQMLSLQQQSPLCQDKEIFQLAKEQHIQSENYSIFNILSHGEIDCSNSLEDDFDREIPGQALIYRPVRQHIYSILLESGKGGTCPLVKEWFVYFGNPLKQPDLIQPVQPSVTGGTPSLKTLWLAKGPDVEKQRYSTFLACFRLQDEMEELQALEAPVAGFCCLLAYLMIEVSSLSLEDLNAFLALVLCLKGKSAAQLKGLQVAQVDSRAVHLGAVLIRGLTTLLMANSACGFPFRMDDLMPWAVFDGKLFQEKYQKAHRGCSMEELLEGNESLYTPFQNLKSLICKICMAKNRTIQSRPRRNQLAEVLVALGYSEEEARDFNPRLHQPHRSHVVSPYHNQMRERHLQSQVNMNILLILRIRKLESEGEVEAVSPLSVSCSDYSSAHPSDYPCCFRELRDSLEGNAQVPWPG
;
A
#
# COMPACT_ATOMS: atom_id res chain seq x y z
N MET A 1 -10.81 -9.80 6.17
CA MET A 1 -11.23 -8.63 6.95
C MET A 1 -12.49 -9.03 7.72
N GLY A 2 -12.99 -8.19 8.64
CA GLY A 2 -14.16 -8.49 9.47
C GLY A 2 -13.97 -9.58 10.53
N VAL A 3 -15.08 -10.24 10.90
CA VAL A 3 -15.12 -11.34 11.88
C VAL A 3 -14.10 -12.44 11.58
N ARG A 4 -13.06 -12.53 12.42
CA ARG A 4 -11.91 -13.40 12.16
C ARG A 4 -12.32 -14.87 12.00
N GLY A 5 -11.93 -15.44 10.85
CA GLY A 5 -12.15 -16.84 10.54
C GLY A 5 -13.55 -17.20 10.03
N LEU A 6 -14.51 -16.27 10.02
CA LEU A 6 -15.88 -16.54 9.58
C LEU A 6 -15.95 -16.89 8.09
N GLN A 7 -15.32 -16.10 7.22
CA GLN A 7 -15.35 -16.40 5.79
C GLN A 7 -14.67 -17.74 5.47
N GLY A 8 -13.55 -18.04 6.13
CA GLY A 8 -12.85 -19.32 5.97
C GLY A 8 -13.64 -20.50 6.54
N PHE A 9 -14.53 -20.28 7.51
CA PHE A 9 -15.49 -21.27 7.99
C PHE A 9 -16.59 -21.49 6.94
N VAL A 10 -17.19 -20.41 6.42
CA VAL A 10 -18.24 -20.49 5.40
C VAL A 10 -17.74 -21.24 4.16
N ALA A 11 -16.57 -20.87 3.64
CA ALA A 11 -16.03 -21.45 2.41
C ALA A 11 -15.64 -22.93 2.55
N ARG A 12 -15.24 -23.40 3.73
CA ARG A 12 -14.72 -24.78 3.93
C ARG A 12 -15.72 -25.73 4.57
N ILE A 13 -16.58 -25.23 5.45
CA ILE A 13 -17.45 -26.05 6.31
C ILE A 13 -18.92 -25.88 5.92
N CYS A 14 -19.30 -24.73 5.35
CA CYS A 14 -20.64 -24.47 4.86
C CYS A 14 -20.65 -24.26 3.33
N PRO A 15 -20.21 -25.22 2.50
CA PRO A 15 -20.12 -25.00 1.05
C PRO A 15 -21.47 -24.65 0.41
N HIS A 16 -22.59 -25.10 0.99
CA HIS A 16 -23.94 -24.72 0.55
C HIS A 16 -24.27 -23.24 0.74
N ALA A 17 -23.55 -22.55 1.64
CA ALA A 17 -23.68 -21.10 1.81
C ALA A 17 -22.90 -20.32 0.73
N CYS A 18 -22.03 -20.99 -0.04
CA CYS A 18 -21.33 -20.43 -1.19
C CYS A 18 -22.09 -20.79 -2.48
N GLN A 19 -22.91 -19.86 -2.97
CA GLN A 19 -23.70 -20.07 -4.18
C GLN A 19 -22.99 -19.43 -5.37
N THR A 20 -22.76 -20.20 -6.43
CA THR A 20 -22.23 -19.63 -7.68
C THR A 20 -23.35 -18.87 -8.38
N VAL A 21 -23.13 -17.59 -8.68
CA VAL A 21 -24.11 -16.70 -9.30
C VAL A 21 -23.56 -16.07 -10.57
N ASP A 22 -24.42 -15.94 -11.58
CA ASP A 22 -24.16 -15.20 -12.81
C ASP A 22 -24.73 -13.78 -12.66
N LEU A 23 -23.85 -12.79 -12.58
CA LEU A 23 -24.23 -11.41 -12.35
C LEU A 23 -25.03 -10.82 -13.53
N ARG A 24 -24.86 -11.33 -14.75
CA ARG A 24 -25.64 -10.90 -15.93
C ARG A 24 -27.10 -11.30 -15.76
N GLN A 25 -27.34 -12.53 -15.33
CA GLN A 25 -28.69 -13.03 -15.08
C GLN A 25 -29.35 -12.29 -13.91
N MET A 26 -28.59 -11.99 -12.85
CA MET A 26 -29.10 -11.19 -11.74
C MET A 26 -29.47 -9.77 -12.17
N ALA A 27 -28.64 -9.13 -13.00
CA ALA A 27 -28.91 -7.81 -13.54
C ALA A 27 -30.15 -7.79 -14.44
N GLU A 28 -30.32 -8.78 -15.31
CA GLU A 28 -31.50 -8.91 -16.17
C GLU A 28 -32.76 -9.11 -15.35
N LYS A 29 -32.73 -10.02 -14.38
CA LYS A 29 -33.85 -10.24 -13.47
C LYS A 29 -34.22 -8.95 -12.72
N HIS A 30 -33.23 -8.20 -12.23
CA HIS A 30 -33.49 -6.94 -11.54
C HIS A 30 -34.15 -5.90 -12.45
N ARG A 31 -33.73 -5.80 -13.73
CA ARG A 31 -34.37 -4.91 -14.71
C ARG A 31 -35.83 -5.27 -14.96
N ILE A 32 -36.16 -6.56 -14.98
CA ILE A 32 -37.54 -7.05 -15.13
C ILE A 32 -38.37 -6.71 -13.88
N ASP A 33 -37.83 -7.00 -12.69
CA ASP A 33 -38.53 -6.83 -11.43
C ASP A 33 -38.66 -5.34 -11.02
N HIS A 34 -37.71 -4.49 -11.45
CA HIS A 34 -37.60 -3.07 -11.07
C HIS A 34 -37.16 -2.18 -12.25
N PRO A 35 -38.04 -1.91 -13.23
CA PRO A 35 -37.67 -1.20 -14.47
C PRO A 35 -37.18 0.24 -14.25
N ASP A 36 -37.62 0.90 -13.18
CA ASP A 36 -37.21 2.27 -12.84
C ASP A 36 -35.87 2.35 -12.08
N CYS A 37 -35.29 1.20 -11.70
CA CYS A 37 -34.06 1.12 -10.90
C CYS A 37 -32.97 0.36 -11.68
N PRO A 38 -31.87 1.03 -12.08
CA PRO A 38 -30.79 0.32 -12.74
C PRO A 38 -30.10 -0.65 -11.75
N PRO A 39 -29.63 -1.82 -12.21
CA PRO A 39 -28.90 -2.73 -11.35
C PRO A 39 -27.55 -2.11 -10.95
N VAL A 40 -27.37 -1.89 -9.65
CA VAL A 40 -26.15 -1.32 -9.06
C VAL A 40 -25.45 -2.36 -8.19
N ILE A 41 -24.14 -2.48 -8.35
CA ILE A 41 -23.27 -3.15 -7.38
C ILE A 41 -22.43 -2.09 -6.68
N VAL A 42 -22.48 -2.08 -5.36
CA VAL A 42 -21.58 -1.29 -4.53
C VAL A 42 -20.31 -2.11 -4.27
N VAL A 43 -19.15 -1.47 -4.40
CA VAL A 43 -17.85 -2.14 -4.34
C VAL A 43 -17.07 -1.61 -3.15
N ASP A 44 -16.70 -2.51 -2.25
CA ASP A 44 -15.66 -2.25 -1.25
C ASP A 44 -14.30 -2.25 -1.95
N ALA A 45 -13.83 -1.06 -2.33
CA ALA A 45 -12.66 -0.94 -3.17
C ALA A 45 -11.39 -1.36 -2.43
N MET A 46 -11.28 -1.11 -1.13
CA MET A 46 -10.09 -1.44 -0.35
C MET A 46 -9.86 -2.96 -0.27
N SER A 47 -10.95 -3.75 -0.23
CA SER A 47 -10.87 -5.20 -0.33
C SER A 47 -10.50 -5.72 -1.74
N CYS A 48 -10.73 -4.91 -2.78
CA CYS A 48 -10.53 -5.28 -4.19
C CYS A 48 -9.17 -4.86 -4.78
N VAL A 49 -8.54 -3.77 -4.29
CA VAL A 49 -7.31 -3.19 -4.87
C VAL A 49 -6.19 -4.22 -5.08
N ARG A 50 -6.01 -5.15 -4.13
CA ARG A 50 -5.00 -6.21 -4.23
C ARG A 50 -5.25 -7.15 -5.41
N ARG A 51 -6.51 -7.36 -5.80
CA ARG A 51 -6.90 -8.24 -6.92
C ARG A 51 -6.87 -7.52 -8.26
N TRP A 52 -7.22 -6.24 -8.28
CA TRP A 52 -7.09 -5.44 -9.51
C TRP A 52 -5.64 -5.25 -9.94
N TYR A 53 -4.68 -5.23 -9.01
CA TYR A 53 -3.28 -5.12 -9.37
C TYR A 53 -2.71 -6.46 -9.90
N THR A 54 -3.04 -6.75 -11.16
CA THR A 54 -2.51 -7.88 -11.93
C THR A 54 -1.15 -7.66 -12.61
N PRO A 55 -0.63 -6.43 -12.83
CA PRO A 55 0.69 -6.26 -13.45
C PRO A 55 1.79 -7.06 -12.72
N GLU A 56 2.63 -7.74 -13.49
CA GLU A 56 3.64 -8.64 -12.92
C GLU A 56 4.78 -7.89 -12.24
N SER A 57 5.22 -6.75 -12.78
CA SER A 57 6.35 -5.97 -12.26
C SER A 57 5.92 -4.93 -11.22
N TRP A 58 5.51 -5.43 -10.05
CA TRP A 58 4.96 -4.62 -8.96
C TRP A 58 6.01 -3.93 -8.09
N VAL A 59 7.22 -4.49 -7.95
CA VAL A 59 8.27 -3.87 -7.08
C VAL A 59 8.83 -2.57 -7.64
N CYS A 60 8.73 -2.34 -8.95
CA CYS A 60 9.41 -1.23 -9.62
C CYS A 60 8.74 0.15 -9.39
N GLY A 61 7.86 0.30 -8.39
CA GLY A 61 7.09 1.52 -8.16
C GLY A 61 5.74 1.58 -8.90
N GLY A 62 5.29 0.44 -9.46
CA GLY A 62 3.99 0.30 -10.13
C GLY A 62 4.05 0.41 -11.67
N GLN A 63 3.14 -0.29 -12.35
CA GLN A 63 2.92 -0.24 -13.81
C GLN A 63 1.60 0.47 -14.08
N TRP A 64 1.61 1.80 -14.07
CA TRP A 64 0.38 2.60 -13.92
C TRP A 64 -0.52 2.60 -15.16
N ARG A 65 0.06 2.62 -16.37
CA ARG A 65 -0.74 2.51 -17.61
C ARG A 65 -1.33 1.12 -17.80
N GLU A 66 -0.57 0.07 -17.46
CA GLU A 66 -1.09 -1.30 -17.48
C GLU A 66 -2.21 -1.46 -16.45
N TYR A 67 -2.03 -0.92 -15.23
CA TYR A 67 -3.06 -0.96 -14.19
C TYR A 67 -4.33 -0.19 -14.57
N LEU A 68 -4.20 0.97 -15.22
CA LEU A 68 -5.35 1.74 -15.71
C LEU A 68 -6.17 0.93 -16.72
N ALA A 69 -5.50 0.26 -17.67
CA ALA A 69 -6.16 -0.62 -18.63
C ALA A 69 -6.89 -1.79 -17.95
N VAL A 70 -6.29 -2.38 -16.89
CA VAL A 70 -6.94 -3.46 -16.12
C VAL A 70 -8.21 -2.97 -15.41
N LEU A 71 -8.21 -1.74 -14.87
CA LEU A 71 -9.40 -1.15 -14.27
C LEU A 71 -10.48 -0.86 -15.34
N GLU A 72 -10.08 -0.35 -16.50
CA GLU A 72 -10.98 -0.10 -17.62
C GLU A 72 -11.65 -1.39 -18.11
N ASP A 73 -10.89 -2.47 -18.31
CA ASP A 73 -11.42 -3.79 -18.67
C ASP A 73 -12.39 -4.32 -17.62
N PHE A 74 -12.05 -4.16 -16.33
CA PHE A 74 -12.91 -4.54 -15.22
C PHE A 74 -14.25 -3.80 -15.27
N ILE A 75 -14.23 -2.47 -15.40
CA ILE A 75 -15.44 -1.64 -15.46
C ILE A 75 -16.28 -2.01 -16.69
N ASN A 76 -15.65 -2.11 -17.85
CA ASN A 76 -16.32 -2.39 -19.12
C ASN A 76 -17.06 -3.72 -19.10
N ALA A 77 -16.52 -4.75 -18.43
CA ALA A 77 -17.20 -6.03 -18.28
C ALA A 77 -18.56 -5.86 -17.56
N PHE A 78 -18.61 -5.13 -16.44
CA PHE A 78 -19.86 -4.89 -15.71
C PHE A 78 -20.82 -3.97 -16.47
N MET A 79 -20.31 -2.90 -17.08
CA MET A 79 -21.14 -1.97 -17.86
C MET A 79 -21.77 -2.65 -19.08
N ALA A 80 -21.05 -3.56 -19.75
CA ALA A 80 -21.59 -4.36 -20.85
C ALA A 80 -22.74 -5.29 -20.41
N ALA A 81 -22.78 -5.69 -19.14
CA ALA A 81 -23.91 -6.41 -18.54
C ALA A 81 -25.06 -5.49 -18.08
N GLY A 82 -24.92 -4.18 -18.28
CA GLY A 82 -25.84 -3.14 -17.81
C GLY A 82 -25.76 -2.90 -16.30
N ILE A 83 -24.68 -3.31 -15.64
CA ILE A 83 -24.48 -3.15 -14.19
C ILE A 83 -23.68 -1.88 -13.93
N LYS A 84 -24.22 -0.99 -13.11
CA LYS A 84 -23.51 0.21 -12.64
C LYS A 84 -22.68 -0.12 -11.39
N LEU A 85 -21.45 0.38 -11.33
CA LEU A 85 -20.57 0.24 -10.18
C LEU A 85 -20.49 1.54 -9.36
N VAL A 86 -20.49 1.41 -8.04
CA VAL A 86 -20.22 2.51 -7.11
C VAL A 86 -19.14 2.08 -6.13
N PHE A 87 -18.00 2.77 -6.14
CA PHE A 87 -16.82 2.35 -5.39
C PHE A 87 -16.69 3.15 -4.10
N TYR A 88 -16.52 2.45 -2.98
CA TYR A 88 -16.28 3.04 -1.67
C TYR A 88 -14.84 2.77 -1.24
N PHE A 89 -14.19 3.80 -0.71
CA PHE A 89 -12.85 3.74 -0.15
C PHE A 89 -12.85 4.27 1.28
N ASP A 90 -12.00 3.70 2.12
CA ASP A 90 -11.70 4.23 3.45
C ASP A 90 -11.30 5.71 3.36
N GLY A 91 -12.01 6.56 4.11
CA GLY A 91 -11.72 7.99 4.20
C GLY A 91 -11.24 8.44 5.58
N VAL A 92 -11.58 7.73 6.66
CA VAL A 92 -11.17 8.08 8.03
C VAL A 92 -10.70 6.82 8.74
N VAL A 93 -9.62 6.91 9.52
CA VAL A 93 -9.20 5.85 10.44
C VAL A 93 -9.71 6.19 11.83
N GLU A 94 -10.72 5.47 12.32
CA GLU A 94 -11.26 5.71 13.65
C GLU A 94 -10.20 5.48 14.75
N GLU A 95 -10.24 6.31 15.80
CA GLU A 95 -9.31 6.23 16.94
C GLU A 95 -9.27 4.83 17.56
N LYS A 96 -10.43 4.16 17.64
CA LYS A 96 -10.57 2.81 18.19
C LYS A 96 -9.84 1.74 17.37
N LYS A 97 -9.66 1.94 16.06
CA LYS A 97 -8.96 1.00 15.16
C LYS A 97 -7.47 1.30 15.02
N ARG A 98 -6.97 2.34 15.71
CA ARG A 98 -5.58 2.81 15.56
C ARG A 98 -4.55 1.74 15.90
N ASP A 99 -4.74 1.01 17.00
CA ASP A 99 -3.80 -0.03 17.43
C ASP A 99 -3.68 -1.18 16.42
N GLU A 100 -4.81 -1.62 15.87
CA GLU A 100 -4.82 -2.66 14.84
C GLU A 100 -4.23 -2.14 13.52
N TRP A 101 -4.49 -0.88 13.17
CA TRP A 101 -3.82 -0.22 12.04
C TRP A 101 -2.29 -0.22 12.23
N ILE A 102 -1.79 0.20 13.41
CA ILE A 102 -0.35 0.23 13.73
C ILE A 102 0.25 -1.17 13.63
N LYS A 103 -0.38 -2.18 14.23
CA LYS A 103 0.06 -3.57 14.19
C LYS A 103 0.20 -4.09 12.75
N ARG A 104 -0.75 -3.77 11.87
CA ARG A 104 -0.67 -4.13 10.44
C ARG A 104 0.50 -3.41 9.75
N ARG A 105 0.76 -2.15 10.08
CA ARG A 105 1.88 -1.39 9.49
C ARG A 105 3.24 -1.93 9.91
N MET A 106 3.39 -2.33 11.17
CA MET A 106 4.62 -2.95 11.66
C MET A 106 4.91 -4.28 10.96
N LYS A 107 3.89 -5.13 10.79
CA LYS A 107 4.01 -6.37 10.01
C LYS A 107 4.43 -6.09 8.56
N ASN A 108 3.81 -5.10 7.93
CA ASN A 108 4.17 -4.71 6.56
C ASN A 108 5.63 -4.21 6.47
N THR A 109 6.13 -3.49 7.47
CA THR A 109 7.54 -3.05 7.53
C THR A 109 8.49 -4.25 7.49
N GLU A 110 8.21 -5.30 8.27
CA GLU A 110 9.01 -6.53 8.24
C GLU A 110 8.96 -7.25 6.88
N GLU A 111 7.78 -7.27 6.23
CA GLU A 111 7.62 -7.84 4.88
C GLU A 111 8.41 -7.06 3.83
N ILE A 112 8.41 -5.73 3.91
CA ILE A 112 9.18 -4.84 3.02
C ILE A 112 10.69 -5.00 3.25
N ALA A 113 11.14 -5.10 4.50
CA ALA A 113 12.55 -5.36 4.80
C ALA A 113 13.04 -6.69 4.19
N ARG A 114 12.24 -7.76 4.30
CA ARG A 114 12.52 -9.06 3.64
C ARG A 114 12.55 -8.93 2.12
N LEU A 115 11.65 -8.15 1.54
CA LEU A 115 11.60 -7.86 0.11
C LEU A 115 12.88 -7.17 -0.38
N PHE A 116 13.35 -6.12 0.30
CA PHE A 116 14.59 -5.43 -0.08
C PHE A 116 15.81 -6.33 0.06
N GLN A 117 15.88 -7.15 1.12
CA GLN A 117 16.95 -8.13 1.27
C GLN A 117 16.98 -9.12 0.09
N PHE A 118 15.81 -9.59 -0.35
CA PHE A 118 15.69 -10.45 -1.53
C PHE A 118 16.20 -9.73 -2.80
N ILE A 119 15.74 -8.51 -3.07
CA ILE A 119 16.14 -7.75 -4.27
C ILE A 119 17.65 -7.51 -4.28
N LYS A 120 18.26 -7.13 -3.15
CA LYS A 120 19.71 -6.93 -3.02
C LYS A 120 20.50 -8.21 -3.32
N THR A 121 20.00 -9.35 -2.86
CA THR A 121 20.66 -10.65 -2.97
C THR A 121 20.55 -11.21 -4.39
N TYR A 122 19.34 -11.21 -4.97
CA TYR A 122 19.06 -11.91 -6.23
C TYR A 122 18.98 -11.00 -7.45
N ARG A 123 18.88 -9.68 -7.26
CA ARG A 123 18.72 -8.67 -8.33
C ARG A 123 17.51 -8.95 -9.23
N THR A 124 16.46 -9.55 -8.66
CA THR A 124 15.21 -9.88 -9.33
C THR A 124 14.03 -9.58 -8.42
N GLN A 125 12.84 -9.46 -9.00
CA GLN A 125 11.60 -9.41 -8.25
C GLN A 125 11.28 -10.78 -7.61
N PRO A 126 10.79 -10.85 -6.36
CA PRO A 126 10.27 -12.10 -5.80
C PRO A 126 8.90 -12.48 -6.39
N GLY A 127 8.42 -13.69 -6.05
CA GLY A 127 7.13 -14.18 -6.48
C GLY A 127 5.96 -13.51 -5.73
N ARG A 128 4.74 -13.95 -6.04
CA ARG A 128 3.48 -13.39 -5.48
C ARG A 128 3.32 -13.67 -3.98
N GLU A 129 4.05 -14.63 -3.43
CA GLU A 129 4.10 -14.93 -2.00
C GLU A 129 4.67 -13.78 -1.15
N MET A 130 5.54 -12.95 -1.73
CA MET A 130 6.08 -11.74 -1.10
C MET A 130 5.39 -10.46 -1.60
N PHE A 131 4.23 -10.57 -2.24
CA PHE A 131 3.57 -9.43 -2.88
C PHE A 131 3.16 -8.36 -1.87
N VAL A 132 3.68 -7.15 -2.10
CA VAL A 132 3.30 -5.91 -1.44
C VAL A 132 2.69 -4.97 -2.48
N LEU A 133 1.65 -4.22 -2.09
CA LEU A 133 1.05 -3.24 -2.98
C LEU A 133 2.07 -2.13 -3.31
N PRO A 134 2.13 -1.67 -4.56
CA PRO A 134 2.85 -0.44 -4.90
C PRO A 134 2.42 0.72 -3.99
N SER A 135 3.38 1.59 -3.66
CA SER A 135 3.15 2.76 -2.81
C SER A 135 1.97 3.59 -3.32
N ALA A 136 1.11 4.05 -2.41
CA ALA A 136 -0.06 4.88 -2.71
C ALA A 136 -1.07 4.31 -3.74
N LEU A 137 -1.00 3.02 -4.06
CA LEU A 137 -1.92 2.40 -5.02
C LEU A 137 -3.41 2.64 -4.71
N PRO A 138 -3.91 2.53 -3.45
CA PRO A 138 -5.32 2.80 -3.17
C PRO A 138 -5.74 4.24 -3.51
N THR A 139 -4.89 5.22 -3.19
CA THR A 139 -5.11 6.64 -3.50
C THR A 139 -5.25 6.85 -5.00
N PHE A 140 -4.31 6.33 -5.80
CA PHE A 140 -4.36 6.50 -7.25
C PHE A 140 -5.40 5.63 -7.95
N THR A 141 -5.79 4.49 -7.36
CA THR A 141 -6.94 3.69 -7.85
C THR A 141 -8.21 4.51 -7.80
N ARG A 142 -8.43 5.26 -6.71
CA ARG A 142 -9.59 6.14 -6.56
C ARG A 142 -9.68 7.16 -7.70
N TYR A 143 -8.57 7.83 -7.99
CA TYR A 143 -8.51 8.78 -9.10
C TYR A 143 -8.63 8.11 -10.47
N ALA A 144 -8.07 6.91 -10.66
CA ALA A 144 -8.20 6.16 -11.91
C ALA A 144 -9.65 5.79 -12.20
N LEU A 145 -10.39 5.32 -11.19
CA LEU A 145 -11.81 5.02 -11.35
C LEU A 145 -12.62 6.28 -11.70
N LYS A 146 -12.28 7.43 -11.09
CA LYS A 146 -12.91 8.72 -11.40
C LYS A 146 -12.61 9.19 -12.82
N SER A 147 -11.38 9.07 -13.30
CA SER A 147 -11.02 9.42 -14.68
C SER A 147 -11.67 8.49 -15.72
N LEU A 148 -11.98 7.25 -15.32
CA LEU A 148 -12.80 6.29 -16.08
C LEU A 148 -14.32 6.51 -15.91
N GLY A 149 -14.74 7.66 -15.38
CA GLY A 149 -16.14 8.07 -15.27
C GLY A 149 -16.96 7.35 -14.19
N GLN A 150 -16.31 6.63 -13.26
CA GLN A 150 -17.00 5.90 -12.21
C GLN A 150 -17.25 6.77 -10.98
N LYS A 151 -18.36 6.48 -10.27
CA LYS A 151 -18.66 7.11 -8.98
C LYS A 151 -17.77 6.50 -7.90
N THR A 152 -16.92 7.31 -7.30
CA THR A 152 -16.10 6.96 -6.14
C THR A 152 -16.53 7.76 -4.92
N VAL A 153 -16.58 7.11 -3.76
CA VAL A 153 -16.97 7.70 -2.48
C VAL A 153 -15.86 7.47 -1.46
N CYS A 154 -15.44 8.52 -0.76
CA CYS A 154 -14.63 8.37 0.46
C CYS A 154 -15.53 8.42 1.68
N THR A 155 -15.35 7.45 2.56
CA THR A 155 -16.21 7.31 3.73
C THR A 155 -15.87 8.37 4.78
N LEU A 156 -16.89 8.78 5.54
CA LEU A 156 -16.77 9.62 6.73
C LEU A 156 -16.68 8.80 8.02
N GLN A 157 -17.10 7.55 7.95
CA GLN A 157 -17.01 6.55 9.02
C GLN A 157 -16.47 5.23 8.43
N GLU A 158 -16.63 4.13 9.17
CA GLU A 158 -16.24 2.80 8.70
C GLU A 158 -16.84 2.46 7.33
N ALA A 159 -15.96 1.97 6.44
CA ALA A 159 -16.29 1.79 5.04
C ALA A 159 -17.27 0.63 4.82
N ASP A 160 -17.11 -0.46 5.55
CA ASP A 160 -18.02 -1.61 5.55
C ASP A 160 -19.45 -1.21 5.92
N PHE A 161 -19.62 -0.36 6.93
CA PHE A 161 -20.91 0.19 7.32
C PHE A 161 -21.52 1.03 6.19
N GLU A 162 -20.78 1.98 5.62
CA GLU A 162 -21.31 2.84 4.55
C GLU A 162 -21.63 2.07 3.27
N VAL A 163 -20.81 1.08 2.91
CA VAL A 163 -21.07 0.16 1.78
C VAL A 163 -22.36 -0.61 2.03
N ALA A 164 -22.51 -1.21 3.20
CA ALA A 164 -23.71 -1.97 3.56
C ALA A 164 -24.95 -1.07 3.63
N ALA A 165 -24.84 0.13 4.19
CA ALA A 165 -25.93 1.11 4.24
C ALA A 165 -26.34 1.58 2.84
N TYR A 166 -25.38 1.87 1.96
CA TYR A 166 -25.64 2.26 0.58
C TYR A 166 -26.36 1.14 -0.19
N GLY A 167 -25.88 -0.09 -0.04
CA GLY A 167 -26.46 -1.28 -0.67
C GLY A 167 -27.93 -1.47 -0.32
N LEU A 168 -28.27 -1.28 0.96
CA LEU A 168 -29.66 -1.35 1.46
C LEU A 168 -30.52 -0.19 0.95
N GLN A 169 -30.08 1.06 1.13
CA GLN A 169 -30.87 2.25 0.82
C GLN A 169 -31.16 2.41 -0.67
N HIS A 170 -30.22 2.00 -1.53
CA HIS A 170 -30.34 2.11 -2.98
C HIS A 170 -30.80 0.82 -3.65
N LYS A 171 -31.21 -0.19 -2.87
CA LYS A 171 -31.68 -1.49 -3.37
C LYS A 171 -30.70 -2.11 -4.38
N CYS A 172 -29.41 -2.03 -4.09
CA CYS A 172 -28.36 -2.57 -4.96
C CYS A 172 -28.55 -4.09 -5.13
N ILE A 173 -28.14 -4.62 -6.28
CA ILE A 173 -28.21 -6.07 -6.55
C ILE A 173 -27.16 -6.85 -5.76
N GLY A 174 -26.15 -6.16 -5.21
CA GLY A 174 -25.25 -6.70 -4.20
C GLY A 174 -24.04 -5.82 -3.88
N ILE A 175 -23.22 -6.31 -2.96
CA ILE A 175 -21.94 -5.77 -2.52
C ILE A 175 -20.85 -6.67 -3.08
N LEU A 176 -19.84 -6.10 -3.75
CA LEU A 176 -18.64 -6.82 -4.17
C LEU A 176 -17.48 -6.49 -3.22
N GLY A 177 -16.92 -7.50 -2.56
CA GLY A 177 -15.80 -7.32 -1.65
C GLY A 177 -15.21 -8.63 -1.13
N GLN A 178 -14.37 -8.53 -0.10
CA GLN A 178 -13.76 -9.69 0.59
C GLN A 178 -13.74 -9.49 2.13
N ASP A 179 -14.87 -9.01 2.67
CA ASP A 179 -15.08 -8.79 4.09
C ASP A 179 -16.24 -9.65 4.62
N SER A 180 -16.01 -10.40 5.71
CA SER A 180 -17.05 -11.22 6.32
C SER A 180 -18.12 -10.41 7.05
N ASP A 181 -17.90 -9.13 7.32
CA ASP A 181 -18.89 -8.30 8.01
C ASP A 181 -20.16 -8.11 7.17
N TYR A 182 -20.05 -8.21 5.83
CA TYR A 182 -21.21 -8.22 4.93
C TYR A 182 -22.12 -9.45 5.09
N LEU A 183 -21.66 -10.53 5.73
CA LEU A 183 -22.55 -11.64 6.13
C LEU A 183 -23.38 -11.30 7.37
N ILE A 184 -22.87 -10.40 8.21
CA ILE A 184 -23.47 -10.00 9.47
C ILE A 184 -24.51 -8.91 9.24
N TYR A 185 -24.16 -7.89 8.45
CA TYR A 185 -25.08 -6.83 8.05
C TYR A 185 -26.36 -7.38 7.41
N ASP A 186 -27.48 -6.78 7.76
CA ASP A 186 -28.76 -7.04 7.10
C ASP A 186 -28.90 -6.15 5.87
N THR A 187 -28.21 -6.50 4.80
CA THR A 187 -28.09 -5.69 3.58
C THR A 187 -28.34 -6.53 2.32
N CYS A 188 -28.03 -5.97 1.14
CA CYS A 188 -28.14 -6.66 -0.14
C CYS A 188 -27.10 -7.81 -0.26
N PRO A 189 -27.23 -8.69 -1.29
CA PRO A 189 -26.38 -9.87 -1.42
C PRO A 189 -24.88 -9.57 -1.41
N TYR A 190 -24.07 -10.42 -0.77
CA TYR A 190 -22.61 -10.27 -0.70
C TYR A 190 -21.89 -11.20 -1.70
N PHE A 191 -21.08 -10.61 -2.57
CA PHE A 191 -20.30 -11.26 -3.62
C PHE A 191 -18.79 -11.22 -3.35
N SER A 192 -18.12 -12.34 -3.64
CA SER A 192 -16.68 -12.52 -3.52
C SER A 192 -15.92 -11.85 -4.68
N ILE A 193 -15.03 -10.91 -4.41
CA ILE A 193 -14.05 -10.46 -5.43
C ILE A 193 -12.99 -11.53 -5.70
N GLU A 194 -12.67 -12.35 -4.70
CA GLU A 194 -11.66 -13.40 -4.82
C GLU A 194 -12.06 -14.51 -5.79
N ASN A 195 -13.36 -14.82 -5.88
CA ASN A 195 -13.89 -15.86 -6.76
C ASN A 195 -14.51 -15.31 -8.04
N LEU A 196 -14.36 -14.00 -8.32
CA LEU A 196 -14.92 -13.38 -9.51
C LEU A 196 -14.16 -13.84 -10.76
N CYS A 197 -14.91 -14.42 -11.68
CA CYS A 197 -14.48 -14.78 -13.03
C CYS A 197 -15.00 -13.69 -13.98
N LEU A 198 -14.15 -12.71 -14.31
CA LEU A 198 -14.56 -11.47 -15.00
C LEU A 198 -15.12 -11.70 -16.41
N ASP A 199 -14.53 -12.63 -17.17
CA ASP A 199 -14.94 -13.03 -18.54
C ASP A 199 -16.39 -13.54 -18.58
N ARG A 200 -16.78 -14.33 -17.58
CA ARG A 200 -18.13 -14.87 -17.44
C ARG A 200 -19.04 -14.00 -16.58
N LEU A 201 -18.49 -13.04 -15.81
CA LEU A 201 -19.17 -12.32 -14.73
C LEU A 201 -19.87 -13.26 -13.74
N VAL A 202 -19.18 -14.34 -13.39
CA VAL A 202 -19.64 -15.33 -12.42
C VAL A 202 -18.82 -15.19 -11.15
N THR A 203 -19.47 -15.23 -10.00
CA THR A 203 -18.80 -15.19 -8.69
C THR A 203 -19.51 -16.04 -7.65
N VAL A 204 -18.96 -16.12 -6.45
CA VAL A 204 -19.58 -16.72 -5.27
C VAL A 204 -20.35 -15.65 -4.50
N MET A 205 -21.64 -15.89 -4.30
CA MET A 205 -22.49 -15.20 -3.34
C MET A 205 -22.50 -15.96 -2.02
N TYR A 206 -22.25 -15.27 -0.91
CA TYR A 206 -22.31 -15.86 0.42
C TYR A 206 -23.70 -15.64 1.05
N SER A 207 -24.44 -16.72 1.32
CA SER A 207 -25.78 -16.65 1.93
C SER A 207 -25.73 -16.72 3.44
N ARG A 208 -26.23 -15.66 4.08
CA ARG A 208 -26.41 -15.58 5.53
C ARG A 208 -27.55 -16.47 6.04
N GLU A 209 -28.56 -16.72 5.23
CA GLU A 209 -29.68 -17.61 5.56
C GLU A 209 -29.20 -19.06 5.65
N VAL A 210 -28.38 -19.50 4.70
CA VAL A 210 -27.77 -20.84 4.75
C VAL A 210 -26.80 -20.93 5.93
N LEU A 211 -25.98 -19.90 6.15
CA LEU A 211 -25.08 -19.84 7.32
C LEU A 211 -25.85 -20.02 8.64
N CYS A 212 -26.91 -19.25 8.84
CA CYS A 212 -27.78 -19.33 10.01
C CYS A 212 -28.42 -20.72 10.19
N ARG A 213 -28.87 -21.34 9.09
CA ARG A 213 -29.41 -22.71 9.12
C ARG A 213 -28.37 -23.75 9.57
N VAL A 214 -27.13 -23.64 9.08
CA VAL A 214 -26.04 -24.56 9.49
C VAL A 214 -25.62 -24.32 10.94
N LEU A 215 -25.58 -23.05 11.37
CA LEU A 215 -25.25 -22.67 12.74
C LEU A 215 -26.39 -22.93 13.75
N GLY A 216 -27.61 -23.16 13.28
CA GLY A 216 -28.78 -23.35 14.15
C GLY A 216 -29.22 -22.07 14.88
N ILE A 217 -28.98 -20.89 14.29
CA ILE A 217 -29.32 -19.58 14.87
C ILE A 217 -30.19 -18.75 13.92
N SER A 218 -31.02 -17.87 14.45
CA SER A 218 -31.78 -16.87 13.68
C SER A 218 -30.87 -15.78 13.09
N LEU A 219 -31.29 -15.13 11.99
CA LEU A 219 -30.62 -13.96 11.41
C LEU A 219 -30.47 -12.82 12.44
N THR A 220 -31.45 -12.66 13.34
CA THR A 220 -31.42 -11.64 14.41
C THR A 220 -30.28 -11.85 15.42
N HIS A 221 -29.63 -13.02 15.41
CA HIS A 221 -28.50 -13.33 16.28
C HIS A 221 -27.15 -12.99 15.65
N LEU A 222 -27.08 -12.74 14.33
CA LEU A 222 -25.80 -12.54 13.63
C LEU A 222 -24.95 -11.38 14.21
N PRO A 223 -25.51 -10.20 14.54
CA PRO A 223 -24.73 -9.14 15.18
C PRO A 223 -24.12 -9.56 16.52
N LEU A 224 -24.89 -10.23 17.37
CA LEU A 224 -24.39 -10.74 18.66
C LEU A 224 -23.34 -11.84 18.45
N PHE A 225 -23.57 -12.72 17.46
CA PHE A 225 -22.64 -13.78 17.10
C PHE A 225 -21.29 -13.20 16.66
N ALA A 226 -21.28 -12.17 15.81
CA ALA A 226 -20.06 -11.47 15.41
C ALA A 226 -19.28 -10.91 16.62
N CYS A 227 -19.97 -10.23 17.54
CA CYS A 227 -19.36 -9.71 18.76
C CYS A 227 -18.75 -10.80 19.65
N LEU A 228 -19.43 -11.94 19.80
CA LEU A 228 -18.97 -13.06 20.64
C LEU A 228 -17.84 -13.90 19.99
N LEU A 229 -17.59 -13.72 18.70
CA LEU A 229 -16.42 -14.26 17.99
C LEU A 229 -15.22 -13.31 17.98
N GLY A 230 -15.45 -12.07 18.39
CA GLY A 230 -14.50 -10.99 18.29
C GLY A 230 -14.64 -10.26 16.96
N ASN A 231 -14.85 -8.95 17.06
CA ASN A 231 -14.90 -8.02 15.96
C ASN A 231 -14.08 -6.77 16.30
N ASP A 232 -14.18 -5.72 15.48
CA ASP A 232 -13.38 -4.51 15.68
C ASP A 232 -13.74 -3.71 16.95
N ILE A 233 -14.89 -3.99 17.58
CA ILE A 233 -15.31 -3.35 18.83
C ILE A 233 -15.03 -4.26 20.05
N VAL A 234 -15.30 -5.56 19.94
CA VAL A 234 -15.11 -6.54 21.01
C VAL A 234 -13.85 -7.37 20.70
N PRO A 235 -12.69 -7.08 21.33
CA PRO A 235 -11.45 -7.79 21.03
C PRO A 235 -11.45 -9.26 21.46
N GLU A 236 -10.83 -10.09 20.62
CA GLU A 236 -10.67 -11.54 20.82
C GLU A 236 -10.02 -11.92 22.17
N SER A 237 -9.08 -11.10 22.64
CA SER A 237 -8.35 -11.34 23.90
C SER A 237 -9.27 -11.41 25.11
N MET A 238 -10.43 -10.73 25.08
CA MET A 238 -11.40 -10.77 26.17
C MET A 238 -12.34 -11.99 26.10
N LEU A 239 -12.38 -12.67 24.96
CA LEU A 239 -13.36 -13.73 24.70
C LEU A 239 -12.78 -15.14 24.88
N GLU A 240 -11.46 -15.28 25.06
CA GLU A 240 -10.81 -16.59 25.17
C GLU A 240 -11.36 -17.45 26.31
N GLY A 241 -11.56 -16.86 27.49
CA GLY A 241 -12.17 -17.55 28.63
C GLY A 241 -13.62 -17.98 28.37
N PHE A 242 -14.36 -17.20 27.58
CA PHE A 242 -15.72 -17.54 27.17
C PHE A 242 -15.73 -18.68 26.14
N TRP A 243 -14.87 -18.61 25.13
CA TRP A 243 -14.74 -19.68 24.12
C TRP A 243 -14.40 -21.02 24.75
N ASN A 244 -13.48 -21.04 25.72
CA ASN A 244 -13.14 -22.26 26.45
C ASN A 244 -14.34 -22.84 27.23
N LYS A 245 -15.19 -21.98 27.82
CA LYS A 245 -16.45 -22.41 28.48
C LYS A 245 -17.48 -22.96 27.47
N CYS A 246 -17.55 -22.40 26.27
CA CYS A 246 -18.43 -22.91 25.21
C CYS A 246 -17.93 -24.27 24.70
N LEU A 247 -16.63 -24.42 24.44
CA LEU A 247 -16.01 -25.65 23.95
C LEU A 247 -16.08 -26.83 24.93
N THR A 248 -16.15 -26.57 26.24
CA THR A 248 -16.33 -27.63 27.26
C THR A 248 -17.77 -28.11 27.37
N LYS A 249 -18.74 -27.23 27.06
CA LYS A 249 -20.17 -27.53 27.14
C LYS A 249 -20.79 -27.96 25.81
N SER A 250 -20.11 -27.72 24.69
CA SER A 250 -20.64 -28.02 23.37
C SER A 250 -20.69 -29.52 23.13
N SER A 251 -21.82 -29.96 22.58
CA SER A 251 -22.05 -31.33 22.14
C SER A 251 -21.51 -31.60 20.73
N LEU A 252 -21.09 -30.55 20.01
CA LEU A 252 -20.76 -30.55 18.58
C LEU A 252 -19.24 -30.65 18.31
N ARG A 253 -18.45 -31.24 19.21
CA ARG A 253 -17.01 -31.45 18.97
C ARG A 253 -16.80 -32.32 17.73
N SER A 254 -16.41 -31.70 16.63
CA SER A 254 -15.98 -32.42 15.42
C SER A 254 -14.47 -32.63 15.50
N CYS A 255 -14.02 -33.89 15.56
CA CYS A 255 -12.59 -34.23 15.52
C CYS A 255 -11.90 -33.95 14.17
N SER A 256 -12.54 -33.24 13.23
CA SER A 256 -12.07 -33.06 11.84
C SER A 256 -11.79 -31.61 11.43
N TYR A 257 -12.19 -30.60 12.22
CA TYR A 257 -12.08 -29.19 11.80
C TYR A 257 -11.04 -28.42 12.60
N SER A 258 -10.70 -27.20 12.14
CA SER A 258 -9.79 -26.33 12.86
C SER A 258 -10.41 -25.83 14.17
N ARG A 259 -9.59 -25.62 15.23
CA ARG A 259 -10.05 -25.08 16.54
C ARG A 259 -10.97 -23.86 16.41
N ARG A 260 -10.73 -23.00 15.42
CA ARG A 260 -11.57 -21.82 15.17
C ARG A 260 -12.98 -22.21 14.73
N ALA A 261 -13.13 -23.21 13.88
CA ALA A 261 -14.45 -23.70 13.48
C ALA A 261 -15.25 -24.25 14.66
N ASP A 262 -14.60 -24.98 15.56
CA ASP A 262 -15.27 -25.49 16.78
C ASP A 262 -15.74 -24.35 17.68
N ILE A 263 -14.96 -23.26 17.78
CA ILE A 263 -15.37 -22.05 18.49
C ILE A 263 -16.63 -21.47 17.84
N LEU A 264 -16.65 -21.31 16.52
CA LEU A 264 -17.82 -20.77 15.80
C LEU A 264 -19.09 -21.58 16.07
N MET A 265 -19.01 -22.91 15.94
CA MET A 265 -20.15 -23.80 16.20
C MET A 265 -20.59 -23.76 17.67
N SER A 266 -19.64 -23.77 18.60
CA SER A 266 -19.93 -23.77 20.04
C SER A 266 -20.57 -22.45 20.50
N VAL A 267 -20.13 -21.32 19.94
CA VAL A 267 -20.71 -20.00 20.22
C VAL A 267 -22.13 -19.92 19.64
N ALA A 268 -22.35 -20.41 18.42
CA ALA A 268 -23.68 -20.49 17.83
C ALA A 268 -24.64 -21.38 18.66
N GLU A 269 -24.18 -22.56 19.08
CA GLU A 269 -24.94 -23.46 19.96
C GLU A 269 -25.31 -22.76 21.28
N TYR A 270 -24.39 -21.99 21.86
CA TYR A 270 -24.66 -21.21 23.07
C TYR A 270 -25.73 -20.14 22.84
N ILE A 271 -25.64 -19.37 21.74
CA ILE A 271 -26.61 -18.32 21.41
C ILE A 271 -27.99 -18.91 21.11
N SER A 272 -28.07 -20.09 20.51
CA SER A 272 -29.36 -20.76 20.22
C SER A 272 -30.19 -21.07 21.48
N LYS A 273 -29.53 -21.14 22.65
CA LYS A 273 -30.15 -21.51 23.94
C LYS A 273 -30.57 -20.29 24.77
N ILE A 274 -30.23 -19.06 24.37
CA ILE A 274 -30.55 -17.86 25.13
C ILE A 274 -31.76 -17.11 24.53
N PRO A 275 -32.65 -16.52 25.34
CA PRO A 275 -33.74 -15.70 24.82
C PRO A 275 -33.20 -14.47 24.09
N CYS A 276 -33.76 -14.18 22.91
CA CYS A 276 -33.40 -13.03 22.07
C CYS A 276 -33.96 -11.72 22.66
N SER A 277 -33.26 -11.13 23.63
CA SER A 277 -33.70 -9.90 24.31
C SER A 277 -32.54 -9.07 24.85
N TYR A 278 -32.76 -7.77 25.00
CA TYR A 278 -31.81 -6.85 25.65
C TYR A 278 -31.42 -7.30 27.07
N SER A 279 -32.36 -7.86 27.83
CA SER A 279 -32.09 -8.39 29.17
C SER A 279 -31.11 -9.58 29.16
N SER A 280 -31.14 -10.42 28.13
CA SER A 280 -30.16 -11.49 27.95
C SER A 280 -28.79 -10.94 27.56
N LEU A 281 -28.72 -9.89 26.73
CA LEU A 281 -27.46 -9.23 26.41
C LEU A 281 -26.81 -8.61 27.66
N LYS A 282 -27.58 -7.95 28.54
CA LYS A 282 -27.08 -7.45 29.82
C LYS A 282 -26.51 -8.55 30.72
N LYS A 283 -27.16 -9.71 30.78
CA LYS A 283 -26.62 -10.87 31.51
C LYS A 283 -25.30 -11.37 30.91
N LEU A 284 -25.15 -11.33 29.59
CA LEU A 284 -23.88 -11.68 28.94
C LEU A 284 -22.77 -10.69 29.28
N GLU A 285 -23.08 -9.39 29.34
CA GLU A 285 -22.13 -8.36 29.76
C GLU A 285 -21.61 -8.57 31.18
N GLU A 286 -22.41 -9.18 32.07
CA GLU A 286 -21.98 -9.54 33.43
C GLU A 286 -21.10 -10.79 33.49
N ILE A 287 -21.25 -11.72 32.53
CA ILE A 287 -20.51 -12.99 32.48
C ILE A 287 -19.16 -12.83 31.77
N LEU A 288 -19.12 -11.97 30.77
CA LEU A 288 -17.92 -11.70 29.97
C LEU A 288 -16.97 -10.77 30.74
N PRO A 289 -15.64 -10.97 30.63
CA PRO A 289 -14.65 -10.11 31.28
C PRO A 289 -14.48 -8.80 30.48
N LEU A 290 -15.56 -8.04 30.30
CA LEU A 290 -15.58 -6.79 29.51
C LEU A 290 -14.88 -5.60 30.22
N GLY A 291 -14.24 -5.84 31.37
CA GLY A 291 -13.59 -4.81 32.16
C GLY A 291 -14.58 -3.79 32.72
N SER A 292 -14.19 -2.52 32.71
CA SER A 292 -15.01 -1.40 33.20
C SER A 292 -16.08 -0.94 32.20
N ASP A 293 -15.94 -1.24 30.90
CA ASP A 293 -16.91 -0.83 29.86
C ASP A 293 -17.99 -1.91 29.66
N LYS A 294 -19.02 -1.85 30.51
CA LYS A 294 -20.23 -2.69 30.41
C LYS A 294 -21.15 -2.30 29.24
N THR A 295 -20.74 -1.42 28.33
CA THR A 295 -21.53 -1.06 27.14
C THR A 295 -20.96 -1.63 25.85
N LEU A 296 -19.82 -2.31 25.93
CA LEU A 296 -19.06 -2.75 24.76
C LEU A 296 -19.84 -3.72 23.86
N LEU A 297 -20.58 -4.66 24.45
CA LEU A 297 -21.36 -5.64 23.70
C LEU A 297 -22.58 -4.99 23.04
N CYS A 298 -23.29 -4.10 23.76
CA CYS A 298 -24.34 -3.25 23.18
C CYS A 298 -23.80 -2.48 21.98
N ARG A 299 -22.65 -1.82 22.14
CA ARG A 299 -22.03 -1.02 21.07
C ARG A 299 -21.63 -1.86 19.86
N GLY A 300 -21.08 -3.06 20.09
CA GLY A 300 -20.72 -4.01 19.04
C GLY A 300 -21.91 -4.53 18.26
N VAL A 301 -23.05 -4.77 18.91
CA VAL A 301 -24.28 -5.16 18.22
C VAL A 301 -24.84 -3.99 17.41
N SER A 302 -24.86 -2.79 17.99
CA SER A 302 -25.37 -1.58 17.33
C SER A 302 -24.56 -1.17 16.10
N SER A 303 -23.26 -1.49 16.01
CA SER A 303 -22.44 -1.16 14.84
C SER A 303 -22.82 -1.94 13.57
N TYR A 304 -23.59 -3.02 13.71
CA TYR A 304 -24.13 -3.78 12.58
C TYR A 304 -25.56 -3.37 12.19
N LEU A 305 -26.15 -2.38 12.86
CA LEU A 305 -27.51 -1.90 12.55
C LEU A 305 -27.46 -0.78 11.53
N LEU A 306 -28.01 -1.05 10.34
CA LEU A 306 -28.09 -0.07 9.27
C LEU A 306 -29.26 0.91 9.49
N PRO A 307 -29.25 2.08 8.83
CA PRO A 307 -30.30 3.08 9.01
C PRO A 307 -31.70 2.51 8.77
N GLY A 308 -32.59 2.71 9.75
CA GLY A 308 -33.98 2.21 9.73
C GLY A 308 -34.16 0.80 10.29
N GLN A 309 -33.09 0.10 10.68
CA GLN A 309 -33.17 -1.23 11.28
C GLN A 309 -33.31 -1.17 12.80
N GLN A 310 -33.89 -2.23 13.35
CA GLN A 310 -34.05 -2.41 14.79
C GLN A 310 -33.51 -3.79 15.18
N SER A 311 -33.08 -3.93 16.43
CA SER A 311 -32.61 -5.21 16.96
C SER A 311 -33.25 -5.50 18.31
N PRO A 312 -33.71 -6.74 18.55
CA PRO A 312 -34.22 -7.14 19.86
C PRO A 312 -33.13 -7.15 20.95
N TRP A 313 -31.86 -7.08 20.55
CA TRP A 313 -30.71 -7.11 21.45
C TRP A 313 -30.33 -5.75 22.02
N VAL A 314 -30.75 -4.64 21.41
CA VAL A 314 -30.37 -3.28 21.84
C VAL A 314 -31.57 -2.32 21.79
N PRO A 315 -31.68 -1.36 22.73
CA PRO A 315 -32.80 -0.42 22.74
C PRO A 315 -32.66 0.64 21.64
N TYR A 316 -33.79 1.15 21.15
CA TYR A 316 -33.87 2.13 20.05
C TYR A 316 -33.04 3.42 20.33
N ASN A 317 -33.05 3.91 21.58
CA ASN A 317 -32.36 5.16 21.94
C ASN A 317 -30.83 5.06 21.94
N GLU A 318 -30.24 3.87 22.18
CA GLU A 318 -28.77 3.69 22.13
C GLU A 318 -28.26 3.58 20.69
N THR A 319 -29.12 3.17 19.75
CA THR A 319 -28.81 3.15 18.30
C THR A 319 -28.56 4.56 17.77
N ILE A 320 -29.29 5.55 18.30
CA ILE A 320 -29.15 6.98 17.97
C ILE A 320 -27.89 7.58 18.59
N CYS A 321 -27.48 7.14 19.79
CA CYS A 321 -26.29 7.66 20.48
C CYS A 321 -24.97 7.35 19.74
N GLN A 322 -24.87 6.26 18.98
CA GLN A 322 -23.69 6.00 18.14
C GLN A 322 -23.62 6.93 16.93
N MET A 323 -24.76 7.18 16.27
CA MET A 323 -24.86 8.15 15.17
C MET A 323 -24.51 9.58 15.62
N LEU A 324 -24.81 9.94 16.88
CA LEU A 324 -24.54 11.26 17.45
C LEU A 324 -23.14 11.42 18.07
N SER A 325 -22.51 10.34 18.55
CA SER A 325 -21.21 10.43 19.24
C SER A 325 -20.02 10.66 18.29
N LEU A 326 -20.14 10.31 17.02
CA LEU A 326 -19.17 10.71 15.97
C LEU A 326 -19.29 12.20 15.60
N GLN A 327 -20.38 12.88 15.98
CA GLN A 327 -20.63 14.29 15.66
C GLN A 327 -20.17 15.28 16.76
N GLN A 328 -19.59 14.79 17.88
CA GLN A 328 -19.34 15.63 19.07
C GLN A 328 -17.99 16.36 19.11
N GLN A 329 -17.13 16.23 18.11
CA GLN A 329 -15.89 17.03 18.05
C GLN A 329 -16.14 18.30 17.25
N SER A 330 -15.89 19.46 17.87
CA SER A 330 -15.88 20.73 17.15
C SER A 330 -14.74 20.68 16.12
N PRO A 331 -15.01 20.92 14.82
CA PRO A 331 -13.97 20.91 13.81
C PRO A 331 -12.91 21.97 14.12
N LEU A 332 -11.66 21.73 13.71
CA LEU A 332 -10.60 22.74 13.80
C LEU A 332 -10.89 23.94 12.89
N CYS A 333 -11.45 23.69 11.70
CA CYS A 333 -11.89 24.74 10.79
C CYS A 333 -13.15 25.42 11.33
N GLN A 334 -13.05 26.71 11.64
CA GLN A 334 -14.18 27.51 12.13
C GLN A 334 -15.09 28.01 11.00
N ASP A 335 -14.58 28.07 9.77
CA ASP A 335 -15.35 28.54 8.63
C ASP A 335 -16.25 27.43 8.08
N LYS A 336 -17.56 27.60 8.23
CA LYS A 336 -18.56 26.59 7.87
C LYS A 336 -18.63 26.32 6.37
N GLU A 337 -18.41 27.33 5.53
CA GLU A 337 -18.49 27.18 4.08
C GLU A 337 -17.29 26.38 3.57
N ILE A 338 -16.09 26.72 4.03
CA ILE A 338 -14.86 25.99 3.74
C ILE A 338 -14.93 24.54 4.25
N PHE A 339 -15.40 24.35 5.49
CA PHE A 339 -15.52 23.01 6.07
C PHE A 339 -16.52 22.13 5.30
N GLN A 340 -17.66 22.70 4.91
CA GLN A 340 -18.66 21.98 4.12
C GLN A 340 -18.14 21.62 2.72
N LEU A 341 -17.45 22.55 2.05
CA LEU A 341 -16.82 22.30 0.76
C LEU A 341 -15.74 21.20 0.86
N ALA A 342 -14.89 21.24 1.90
CA ALA A 342 -13.89 20.21 2.14
C ALA A 342 -14.52 18.83 2.33
N LYS A 343 -15.63 18.75 3.09
CA LYS A 343 -16.39 17.53 3.31
C LYS A 343 -17.00 16.98 2.02
N GLU A 344 -17.59 17.83 1.18
CA GLU A 344 -18.17 17.43 -0.10
C GLU A 344 -17.10 16.88 -1.05
N GLN A 345 -15.98 17.58 -1.16
CA GLN A 345 -14.82 17.13 -1.93
C GLN A 345 -14.25 15.81 -1.41
N HIS A 346 -14.23 15.61 -0.09
CA HIS A 346 -13.81 14.34 0.51
C HIS A 346 -14.73 13.20 0.07
N ILE A 347 -16.04 13.35 0.27
CA ILE A 347 -17.04 12.36 -0.15
C ILE A 347 -16.90 12.08 -1.66
N GLN A 348 -16.69 13.11 -2.48
CA GLN A 348 -16.54 13.00 -3.94
C GLN A 348 -15.15 12.55 -4.40
N SER A 349 -14.26 12.17 -3.47
CA SER A 349 -12.91 11.67 -3.77
C SER A 349 -11.99 12.68 -4.45
N GLU A 350 -12.20 13.97 -4.24
CA GLU A 350 -11.38 15.05 -4.81
C GLU A 350 -10.21 15.41 -3.91
N ASN A 351 -10.43 15.32 -2.59
CA ASN A 351 -9.39 15.37 -1.58
C ASN A 351 -9.57 14.15 -0.65
N TYR A 352 -8.49 13.57 -0.13
CA TYR A 352 -8.62 12.44 0.83
C TYR A 352 -8.12 12.79 2.24
N SER A 353 -7.30 13.84 2.36
CA SER A 353 -6.62 14.20 3.60
C SER A 353 -7.09 15.54 4.17
N ILE A 354 -7.56 16.44 3.30
CA ILE A 354 -7.87 17.83 3.66
C ILE A 354 -9.01 17.89 4.69
N PHE A 355 -10.09 17.13 4.46
CA PHE A 355 -11.19 17.03 5.41
C PHE A 355 -10.70 16.54 6.78
N ASN A 356 -9.91 15.48 6.84
CA ASN A 356 -9.40 14.93 8.11
C ASN A 356 -8.54 15.94 8.89
N ILE A 357 -7.73 16.74 8.19
CA ILE A 357 -6.94 17.82 8.79
C ILE A 357 -7.86 18.92 9.35
N LEU A 358 -8.84 19.38 8.56
CA LEU A 358 -9.77 20.44 8.98
C LEU A 358 -10.75 19.99 10.08
N SER A 359 -11.06 18.70 10.14
CA SER A 359 -11.94 18.11 11.16
C SER A 359 -11.19 17.83 12.46
N HIS A 360 -10.09 17.09 12.40
CA HIS A 360 -9.46 16.49 13.58
C HIS A 360 -7.99 16.92 13.78
N GLY A 361 -7.41 17.66 12.83
CA GLY A 361 -5.99 17.99 12.87
C GLY A 361 -5.10 16.75 12.80
N GLU A 362 -5.56 15.72 12.09
CA GLU A 362 -4.87 14.42 12.00
C GLU A 362 -4.76 13.94 10.56
N ILE A 363 -3.65 13.29 10.25
CA ILE A 363 -3.40 12.60 8.99
C ILE A 363 -2.53 11.37 9.22
N ASP A 364 -2.78 10.31 8.45
CA ASP A 364 -1.99 9.09 8.44
C ASP A 364 -1.44 8.77 7.06
N CYS A 365 -0.30 8.08 7.03
CA CYS A 365 0.28 7.57 5.79
C CYS A 365 0.94 6.21 6.05
N SER A 366 0.45 5.20 5.31
CA SER A 366 0.90 3.81 5.42
C SER A 366 2.32 3.59 4.88
N ASN A 367 2.82 2.36 5.00
CA ASN A 367 4.12 1.92 4.48
C ASN A 367 4.28 2.25 2.99
N SER A 368 5.53 2.40 2.57
CA SER A 368 5.95 2.48 1.17
C SER A 368 7.02 1.42 0.92
N LEU A 369 7.32 1.13 -0.35
CA LEU A 369 8.49 0.31 -0.71
C LEU A 369 9.79 1.12 -0.49
N GLU A 370 10.15 1.31 0.77
CA GLU A 370 11.36 2.03 1.23
C GLU A 370 12.33 1.05 1.89
N ASP A 371 13.62 1.25 1.67
CA ASP A 371 14.68 0.38 2.17
C ASP A 371 15.27 0.94 3.46
N ASP A 372 14.85 0.39 4.60
CA ASP A 372 15.29 0.82 5.93
C ASP A 372 16.82 0.72 6.15
N PHE A 373 17.53 -0.05 5.33
CA PHE A 373 18.98 -0.18 5.40
C PHE A 373 19.72 0.78 4.46
N ASP A 374 19.01 1.48 3.56
CA ASP A 374 19.59 2.51 2.71
C ASP A 374 19.60 3.86 3.47
N ARG A 375 20.79 4.30 3.86
CA ARG A 375 20.98 5.57 4.58
C ARG A 375 21.09 6.79 3.66
N GLU A 376 21.11 6.58 2.34
CA GLU A 376 21.30 7.67 1.39
C GLU A 376 19.98 8.35 1.05
N ILE A 377 18.86 7.64 1.09
CA ILE A 377 17.53 8.17 0.80
C ILE A 377 16.71 8.13 2.10
N PRO A 378 16.38 9.29 2.69
CA PRO A 378 15.47 9.34 3.84
C PRO A 378 14.08 8.82 3.47
N GLY A 379 13.32 8.35 4.45
CA GLY A 379 11.95 7.91 4.19
C GLY A 379 11.02 9.04 3.73
N GLN A 380 10.00 8.72 2.93
CA GLN A 380 9.11 9.71 2.29
C GLN A 380 8.47 10.67 3.30
N ALA A 381 8.16 10.17 4.50
CA ALA A 381 7.54 10.96 5.54
C ALA A 381 8.41 12.15 5.94
N LEU A 382 9.72 11.94 6.02
CA LEU A 382 10.69 12.96 6.39
C LEU A 382 10.98 13.89 5.22
N ILE A 383 11.16 13.33 4.02
CA ILE A 383 11.41 14.10 2.79
C ILE A 383 10.32 15.14 2.57
N TYR A 384 9.05 14.76 2.68
CA TYR A 384 7.92 15.65 2.33
C TYR A 384 7.34 16.42 3.53
N ARG A 385 7.87 16.23 4.74
CA ARG A 385 7.38 16.95 5.95
C ARG A 385 7.40 18.48 5.77
N PRO A 386 8.45 19.11 5.21
CA PRO A 386 8.45 20.56 5.00
C PRO A 386 7.30 21.03 4.10
N VAL A 387 6.98 20.30 3.03
CA VAL A 387 5.83 20.62 2.17
C VAL A 387 4.53 20.52 2.95
N ARG A 388 4.37 19.47 3.76
CA ARG A 388 3.17 19.29 4.60
C ARG A 388 3.02 20.40 5.63
N GLN A 389 4.10 20.89 6.23
CA GLN A 389 4.07 22.03 7.13
C GLN A 389 3.52 23.30 6.46
N HIS A 390 3.91 23.56 5.21
CA HIS A 390 3.35 24.66 4.42
C HIS A 390 1.86 24.45 4.12
N ILE A 391 1.47 23.24 3.72
CA ILE A 391 0.06 22.88 3.47
C ILE A 391 -0.79 23.08 4.72
N TYR A 392 -0.33 22.61 5.89
CA TYR A 392 -1.07 22.80 7.15
C TYR A 392 -1.23 24.27 7.50
N SER A 393 -0.24 25.12 7.19
CA SER A 393 -0.34 26.55 7.44
C SER A 393 -1.38 27.23 6.54
N ILE A 394 -1.54 26.75 5.31
CA ILE A 394 -2.59 27.23 4.39
C ILE A 394 -3.97 26.79 4.90
N LEU A 395 -4.09 25.53 5.36
CA LEU A 395 -5.38 24.94 5.74
C LEU A 395 -5.91 25.44 7.09
N LEU A 396 -5.05 25.63 8.08
CA LEU A 396 -5.49 25.91 9.45
C LEU A 396 -5.56 27.40 9.76
N GLU A 397 -4.92 28.23 8.91
CA GLU A 397 -4.76 29.68 9.07
C GLU A 397 -4.21 30.09 10.45
N SER A 398 -3.65 31.30 10.56
CA SER A 398 -3.21 31.82 11.86
C SER A 398 -4.44 32.18 12.70
N GLY A 399 -4.62 31.55 13.86
CA GLY A 399 -5.68 31.92 14.80
C GLY A 399 -5.52 33.33 15.40
N LYS A 400 -6.52 33.78 16.17
CA LYS A 400 -6.47 35.00 16.99
C LYS A 400 -5.42 34.83 18.10
N GLY A 401 -4.15 35.09 17.77
CA GLY A 401 -2.99 34.81 18.61
C GLY A 401 -1.71 34.47 17.85
N GLY A 402 -1.79 34.32 16.52
CA GLY A 402 -0.61 34.13 15.65
C GLY A 402 -0.10 32.69 15.55
N THR A 403 -0.63 31.75 16.33
CA THR A 403 -0.20 30.35 16.34
C THR A 403 -1.23 29.46 15.63
N CYS A 404 -0.73 28.62 14.71
CA CYS A 404 -1.54 27.60 14.05
C CYS A 404 -1.58 26.33 14.92
N PRO A 405 -2.71 25.60 14.96
CA PRO A 405 -2.80 24.34 15.71
C PRO A 405 -1.82 23.28 15.15
N LEU A 406 -1.26 22.48 16.05
CA LEU A 406 -0.40 21.34 15.71
C LEU A 406 -1.21 20.27 14.97
N VAL A 407 -0.58 19.65 13.97
CA VAL A 407 -1.17 18.51 13.24
C VAL A 407 -0.52 17.21 13.71
N LYS A 408 -1.35 16.20 13.99
CA LYS A 408 -0.94 14.84 14.37
C LYS A 408 -0.65 14.02 13.11
N GLU A 409 0.59 13.59 12.93
CA GLU A 409 0.99 12.70 11.84
C GLU A 409 1.23 11.27 12.32
N TRP A 410 0.45 10.32 11.76
CA TRP A 410 0.67 8.88 11.87
C TRP A 410 1.34 8.35 10.61
N PHE A 411 2.61 8.73 10.40
CA PHE A 411 3.34 8.37 9.19
C PHE A 411 4.31 7.23 9.47
N VAL A 412 4.23 6.16 8.67
CA VAL A 412 5.21 5.07 8.74
C VAL A 412 6.50 5.52 8.05
N TYR A 413 7.62 5.46 8.77
CA TYR A 413 8.97 5.65 8.25
C TYR A 413 10.00 4.99 9.17
N PHE A 414 11.22 4.81 8.67
CA PHE A 414 12.29 4.18 9.43
C PHE A 414 12.57 4.90 10.77
N GLY A 415 12.55 4.14 11.86
CA GLY A 415 12.77 4.66 13.21
C GLY A 415 11.53 5.23 13.91
N ASN A 416 10.36 5.29 13.25
CA ASN A 416 9.12 5.68 13.90
C ASN A 416 8.45 4.46 14.58
N PRO A 417 8.35 4.42 15.93
CA PRO A 417 7.69 3.31 16.62
C PRO A 417 6.16 3.37 16.56
N LEU A 418 5.56 4.45 16.02
CA LEU A 418 4.11 4.68 15.95
C LEU A 418 3.39 4.49 17.29
N LYS A 419 4.06 4.76 18.42
CA LYS A 419 3.44 4.73 19.76
C LYS A 419 2.56 5.94 20.03
N GLN A 420 2.90 7.06 19.39
CA GLN A 420 2.20 8.34 19.45
C GLN A 420 2.36 9.02 18.10
N PRO A 421 1.45 9.94 17.71
CA PRO A 421 1.62 10.70 16.48
C PRO A 421 2.77 11.71 16.63
N ASP A 422 3.44 12.00 15.52
CA ASP A 422 4.34 13.15 15.46
C ASP A 422 3.52 14.44 15.49
N LEU A 423 3.88 15.39 16.35
CA LEU A 423 3.22 16.69 16.42
C LEU A 423 3.95 17.68 15.51
N ILE A 424 3.32 18.03 14.40
CA ILE A 424 3.92 18.87 13.37
C ILE A 424 3.40 20.29 13.47
N GLN A 425 4.33 21.23 13.60
CA GLN A 425 4.04 22.66 13.59
C GLN A 425 3.88 23.16 12.15
N PRO A 426 2.73 23.78 11.80
CA PRO A 426 2.59 24.49 10.53
C PRO A 426 3.63 25.61 10.37
N VAL A 427 4.13 25.76 9.15
CA VAL A 427 5.12 26.79 8.79
C VAL A 427 4.58 27.58 7.61
N GLN A 428 4.62 28.91 7.67
CA GLN A 428 4.11 29.72 6.57
C GLN A 428 5.01 29.60 5.32
N PRO A 429 4.43 29.31 4.14
CA PRO A 429 5.19 29.35 2.90
C PRO A 429 5.56 30.81 2.55
N SER A 430 6.71 30.98 1.90
CA SER A 430 7.17 32.29 1.44
C SER A 430 6.42 32.73 0.17
N VAL A 431 5.24 33.33 0.36
CA VAL A 431 4.39 33.86 -0.72
C VAL A 431 4.48 35.37 -0.77
N THR A 432 4.76 35.94 -1.95
CA THR A 432 4.78 37.39 -2.17
C THR A 432 3.41 38.00 -1.87
N GLY A 433 3.35 38.96 -0.95
CA GLY A 433 2.09 39.58 -0.50
C GLY A 433 1.37 38.84 0.63
N GLY A 434 1.97 37.77 1.18
CA GLY A 434 1.40 36.98 2.27
C GLY A 434 0.65 35.73 1.78
N THR A 435 0.41 34.80 2.70
CA THR A 435 -0.37 33.58 2.37
C THR A 435 -1.85 33.95 2.18
N PRO A 436 -2.48 33.61 1.04
CA PRO A 436 -3.88 33.93 0.80
C PRO A 436 -4.80 33.09 1.71
N SER A 437 -5.99 33.62 2.03
CA SER A 437 -6.98 32.85 2.80
C SER A 437 -7.60 31.73 1.96
N LEU A 438 -8.17 30.72 2.63
CA LEU A 438 -8.87 29.63 1.95
C LEU A 438 -10.06 30.13 1.14
N LYS A 439 -10.74 31.20 1.57
CA LYS A 439 -11.82 31.80 0.78
C LYS A 439 -11.31 32.36 -0.55
N THR A 440 -10.17 33.03 -0.54
CA THR A 440 -9.55 33.50 -1.77
C THR A 440 -9.14 32.33 -2.66
N LEU A 441 -8.46 31.34 -2.10
CA LEU A 441 -7.98 30.19 -2.88
C LEU A 441 -9.14 29.35 -3.44
N TRP A 442 -10.18 29.07 -2.67
CA TRP A 442 -11.20 28.07 -3.05
C TRP A 442 -12.45 28.66 -3.69
N LEU A 443 -12.82 29.89 -3.33
CA LEU A 443 -14.12 30.47 -3.72
C LEU A 443 -13.98 31.64 -4.71
N ALA A 444 -12.88 32.40 -4.65
CA ALA A 444 -12.67 33.51 -5.58
C ALA A 444 -12.38 33.02 -7.01
N LYS A 445 -12.63 33.90 -7.98
CA LYS A 445 -12.44 33.64 -9.41
C LYS A 445 -11.69 34.80 -10.05
N GLY A 446 -10.95 34.51 -11.12
CA GLY A 446 -10.26 35.51 -11.93
C GLY A 446 -8.80 35.15 -12.17
N PRO A 447 -8.17 35.75 -13.20
CA PRO A 447 -6.80 35.40 -13.60
C PRO A 447 -5.75 35.65 -12.51
N ASP A 448 -5.91 36.72 -11.72
CA ASP A 448 -5.01 37.01 -10.60
C ASP A 448 -5.11 35.95 -9.50
N VAL A 449 -6.32 35.40 -9.27
CA VAL A 449 -6.54 34.31 -8.32
C VAL A 449 -5.86 33.04 -8.83
N GLU A 450 -5.99 32.69 -10.11
CA GLU A 450 -5.29 31.51 -10.67
C GLU A 450 -3.77 31.64 -10.55
N LYS A 451 -3.22 32.83 -10.81
CA LYS A 451 -1.79 33.11 -10.60
C LYS A 451 -1.41 32.94 -9.13
N GLN A 452 -2.24 33.42 -8.21
CA GLN A 452 -2.03 33.30 -6.77
C GLN A 452 -2.12 31.84 -6.29
N ARG A 453 -3.06 31.04 -6.81
CA ARG A 453 -3.15 29.59 -6.54
C ARG A 453 -1.89 28.86 -6.96
N TYR A 454 -1.43 29.12 -8.18
CA TYR A 454 -0.23 28.48 -8.72
C TYR A 454 1.04 28.89 -7.96
N SER A 455 1.19 30.19 -7.65
CA SER A 455 2.31 30.69 -6.84
C SER A 455 2.31 30.10 -5.42
N THR A 456 1.15 30.02 -4.77
CA THR A 456 1.00 29.42 -3.43
C THR A 456 1.34 27.93 -3.44
N PHE A 457 0.93 27.21 -4.48
CA PHE A 457 1.29 25.81 -4.69
C PHE A 457 2.81 25.63 -4.80
N LEU A 458 3.49 26.42 -5.64
CA LEU A 458 4.95 26.34 -5.78
C LEU A 458 5.68 26.75 -4.50
N ALA A 459 5.14 27.70 -3.73
CA ALA A 459 5.71 28.11 -2.45
C ALA A 459 5.72 26.96 -1.43
N CYS A 460 4.76 26.02 -1.49
CA CYS A 460 4.79 24.81 -0.66
C CYS A 460 6.06 23.96 -0.90
N PHE A 461 6.61 24.00 -2.11
CA PHE A 461 7.83 23.31 -2.51
C PHE A 461 9.07 24.23 -2.50
N ARG A 462 8.92 25.51 -2.11
CA ARG A 462 9.95 26.56 -2.16
C ARG A 462 10.46 26.86 -3.58
N LEU A 463 9.55 26.78 -4.56
CA LEU A 463 9.79 26.98 -5.99
C LEU A 463 9.01 28.16 -6.58
N GLN A 464 8.50 29.07 -5.75
CA GLN A 464 7.69 30.20 -6.20
C GLN A 464 8.41 31.14 -7.19
N ASP A 465 9.75 31.18 -7.13
CA ASP A 465 10.60 32.01 -7.99
C ASP A 465 10.68 31.47 -9.43
N GLU A 466 10.30 30.21 -9.66
CA GLU A 466 10.43 29.47 -10.93
C GLU A 466 9.07 29.31 -11.63
N MET A 467 8.14 30.21 -11.31
CA MET A 467 6.76 30.13 -11.77
C MET A 467 6.65 30.19 -13.29
N GLU A 468 7.36 31.12 -13.93
CA GLU A 468 7.29 31.34 -15.38
C GLU A 468 7.83 30.14 -16.15
N GLU A 469 8.99 29.62 -15.73
CA GLU A 469 9.60 28.44 -16.35
C GLU A 469 8.75 27.18 -16.20
N LEU A 470 8.15 26.96 -15.03
CA LEU A 470 7.29 25.79 -14.80
C LEU A 470 5.94 25.92 -15.51
N GLN A 471 5.35 27.11 -15.60
CA GLN A 471 4.09 27.33 -16.33
C GLN A 471 4.25 27.17 -17.85
N ALA A 472 5.45 27.37 -18.39
CA ALA A 472 5.73 27.15 -19.80
C ALA A 472 5.76 25.66 -20.20
N LEU A 473 5.81 24.74 -19.23
CA LEU A 473 5.80 23.30 -19.47
C LEU A 473 4.36 22.77 -19.59
N GLU A 474 4.20 21.64 -20.28
CA GLU A 474 2.94 20.88 -20.21
C GLU A 474 2.63 20.50 -18.76
N ALA A 475 1.36 20.62 -18.35
CA ALA A 475 0.96 20.50 -16.95
C ALA A 475 1.45 19.23 -16.23
N PRO A 476 1.40 18.01 -16.83
CA PRO A 476 1.96 16.83 -16.19
C PRO A 476 3.48 16.90 -15.98
N VAL A 477 4.19 17.45 -16.96
CA VAL A 477 5.65 17.64 -16.86
C VAL A 477 5.99 18.72 -15.84
N ALA A 478 5.21 19.81 -15.78
CA ALA A 478 5.37 20.87 -14.78
C ALA A 478 5.22 20.33 -13.36
N GLY A 479 4.16 19.55 -13.08
CA GLY A 479 3.95 18.90 -11.79
C GLY A 479 5.09 17.93 -11.43
N PHE A 480 5.51 17.10 -12.37
CA PHE A 480 6.64 16.19 -12.19
C PHE A 480 7.96 16.93 -11.92
N CYS A 481 8.26 17.99 -12.68
CA CYS A 481 9.47 18.81 -12.52
C CYS A 481 9.47 19.58 -11.20
N CYS A 482 8.31 20.09 -10.74
CA CYS A 482 8.17 20.69 -9.41
C CYS A 482 8.60 19.69 -8.32
N LEU A 483 8.09 18.46 -8.37
CA LEU A 483 8.43 17.42 -7.42
C LEU A 483 9.89 16.97 -7.52
N LEU A 484 10.39 16.78 -8.74
CA LEU A 484 11.77 16.36 -8.97
C LEU A 484 12.76 17.42 -8.51
N ALA A 485 12.52 18.70 -8.80
CA ALA A 485 13.35 19.80 -8.31
C ALA A 485 13.37 19.83 -6.78
N TYR A 486 12.21 19.68 -6.12
CA TYR A 486 12.14 19.58 -4.67
C TYR A 486 12.98 18.40 -4.13
N LEU A 487 12.86 17.21 -4.74
CA LEU A 487 13.64 16.04 -4.35
C LEU A 487 15.16 16.27 -4.49
N MET A 488 15.59 16.87 -5.60
CA MET A 488 17.01 17.16 -5.85
C MET A 488 17.60 18.18 -4.86
N ILE A 489 16.76 19.09 -4.34
CA ILE A 489 17.13 20.04 -3.28
C ILE A 489 17.24 19.32 -1.93
N GLU A 490 16.22 18.54 -1.55
CA GLU A 490 16.12 17.97 -0.20
C GLU A 490 17.01 16.75 0.03
N VAL A 491 17.18 15.92 -1.00
CA VAL A 491 17.92 14.66 -0.88
C VAL A 491 19.32 14.86 -1.44
N SER A 492 20.26 15.20 -0.55
CA SER A 492 21.64 15.54 -0.89
C SER A 492 22.42 14.40 -1.59
N SER A 493 21.97 13.15 -1.42
CA SER A 493 22.58 11.99 -2.06
C SER A 493 22.18 11.79 -3.53
N LEU A 494 21.19 12.52 -4.04
CA LEU A 494 20.76 12.42 -5.43
C LEU A 494 21.83 13.01 -6.37
N SER A 495 22.08 12.26 -7.43
CA SER A 495 23.15 12.47 -8.40
C SER A 495 22.64 12.98 -9.74
N LEU A 496 23.56 13.35 -10.63
CA LEU A 496 23.23 13.74 -12.01
C LEU A 496 22.60 12.57 -12.77
N GLU A 497 23.03 11.34 -12.49
CA GLU A 497 22.50 10.11 -13.09
C GLU A 497 21.06 9.84 -12.63
N ASP A 498 20.75 10.09 -11.36
CA ASP A 498 19.37 10.02 -10.84
C ASP A 498 18.46 11.02 -11.58
N LEU A 499 18.92 12.26 -11.74
CA LEU A 499 18.21 13.30 -12.48
C LEU A 499 17.98 12.88 -13.95
N ASN A 500 19.04 12.41 -14.63
CA ASN A 500 18.95 11.96 -16.01
C ASN A 500 17.95 10.80 -16.17
N ALA A 501 17.92 9.85 -15.22
CA ALA A 501 17.00 8.72 -15.25
C ALA A 501 15.53 9.18 -15.16
N PHE A 502 15.22 10.09 -14.24
CA PHE A 502 13.85 10.63 -14.10
C PHE A 502 13.42 11.48 -15.31
N LEU A 503 14.32 12.30 -15.87
CA LEU A 503 14.01 13.09 -17.07
C LEU A 503 13.81 12.22 -18.30
N ALA A 504 14.64 11.19 -18.47
CA ALA A 504 14.48 10.23 -19.55
C ALA A 504 13.18 9.43 -19.40
N LEU A 505 12.80 9.06 -18.17
CA LEU A 505 11.54 8.40 -17.87
C LEU A 505 10.35 9.22 -18.38
N VAL A 506 10.19 10.46 -17.90
CA VAL A 506 8.99 11.26 -18.18
C VAL A 506 8.88 11.61 -19.67
N LEU A 507 10.01 11.84 -20.35
CA LEU A 507 10.03 12.12 -21.79
C LEU A 507 9.73 10.89 -22.64
N CYS A 508 10.36 9.74 -22.36
CA CYS A 508 10.14 8.52 -23.12
C CYS A 508 8.74 7.93 -22.88
N LEU A 509 8.16 8.12 -21.69
CA LEU A 509 6.84 7.59 -21.35
C LEU A 509 5.73 8.16 -22.25
N LYS A 510 5.85 9.42 -22.69
CA LYS A 510 4.85 10.06 -23.57
C LYS A 510 4.56 9.23 -24.82
N GLY A 511 5.60 8.63 -25.42
CA GLY A 511 5.50 7.83 -26.64
C GLY A 511 5.17 6.35 -26.46
N LYS A 512 4.88 5.86 -25.24
CA LYS A 512 4.74 4.41 -24.96
C LYS A 512 3.33 3.99 -24.54
N SER A 513 2.72 3.08 -25.29
CA SER A 513 1.46 2.42 -24.90
C SER A 513 1.63 1.46 -23.71
N ALA A 514 0.52 1.10 -23.06
CA ALA A 514 0.51 0.08 -22.00
C ALA A 514 1.08 -1.27 -22.49
N ALA A 515 0.79 -1.67 -23.73
CA ALA A 515 1.30 -2.92 -24.32
C ALA A 515 2.83 -2.90 -24.49
N GLN A 516 3.39 -1.77 -24.96
CA GLN A 516 4.85 -1.60 -25.09
C GLN A 516 5.55 -1.65 -23.72
N LEU A 517 4.97 -0.97 -22.72
CA LEU A 517 5.49 -0.99 -21.34
C LEU A 517 5.40 -2.40 -20.75
N LYS A 518 4.28 -3.11 -20.94
CA LYS A 518 4.12 -4.51 -20.53
C LYS A 518 5.16 -5.44 -21.18
N GLY A 519 5.49 -5.22 -22.44
CA GLY A 519 6.52 -5.99 -23.15
C GLY A 519 7.96 -5.70 -22.70
N LEU A 520 8.20 -4.57 -22.02
CA LEU A 520 9.53 -4.15 -21.61
C LEU A 520 10.18 -5.16 -20.65
N GLN A 521 11.43 -5.53 -20.93
CA GLN A 521 12.22 -6.45 -20.13
C GLN A 521 13.27 -5.69 -19.32
N VAL A 522 13.29 -5.94 -18.02
CA VAL A 522 14.26 -5.36 -17.10
C VAL A 522 15.23 -6.47 -16.70
N ALA A 523 16.51 -6.33 -17.08
CA ALA A 523 17.51 -7.38 -16.89
C ALA A 523 17.79 -7.71 -15.42
N GLN A 524 17.80 -6.68 -14.57
CA GLN A 524 18.01 -6.77 -13.12
C GLN A 524 17.14 -5.75 -12.42
N VAL A 525 16.73 -6.01 -11.19
CA VAL A 525 16.02 -5.03 -10.35
C VAL A 525 17.02 -4.36 -9.43
N ASP A 526 17.13 -3.04 -9.54
CA ASP A 526 17.94 -2.25 -8.63
C ASP A 526 17.11 -1.79 -7.41
N SER A 527 17.59 -2.12 -6.20
CA SER A 527 16.89 -1.81 -4.96
C SER A 527 16.76 -0.31 -4.70
N ARG A 528 17.79 0.49 -5.05
CA ARG A 528 17.73 1.94 -4.85
C ARG A 528 16.74 2.57 -5.82
N ALA A 529 16.67 2.09 -7.05
CA ALA A 529 15.65 2.51 -8.01
C ALA A 529 14.23 2.13 -7.55
N VAL A 530 14.04 0.99 -6.88
CA VAL A 530 12.75 0.64 -6.24
C VAL A 530 12.38 1.68 -5.19
N HIS A 531 13.32 2.00 -4.29
CA HIS A 531 13.12 3.00 -3.23
C HIS A 531 12.81 4.39 -3.82
N LEU A 532 13.59 4.86 -4.80
CA LEU A 532 13.35 6.14 -5.47
C LEU A 532 11.99 6.22 -6.16
N GLY A 533 11.57 5.15 -6.83
CA GLY A 533 10.25 5.07 -7.43
C GLY A 533 9.15 5.22 -6.38
N ALA A 534 9.29 4.54 -5.23
CA ALA A 534 8.34 4.64 -4.13
C ALA A 534 8.27 6.06 -3.54
N VAL A 535 9.41 6.72 -3.35
CA VAL A 535 9.49 8.11 -2.86
C VAL A 535 8.80 9.05 -3.84
N LEU A 536 9.09 8.96 -5.14
CA LEU A 536 8.46 9.81 -6.15
C LEU A 536 6.93 9.63 -6.17
N ILE A 537 6.44 8.38 -6.15
CA ILE A 537 5.01 8.09 -6.14
C ILE A 537 4.32 8.67 -4.88
N ARG A 538 4.97 8.63 -3.73
CA ARG A 538 4.48 9.32 -2.51
C ARG A 538 4.55 10.84 -2.65
N GLY A 539 5.55 11.36 -3.33
CA GLY A 539 5.63 12.75 -3.73
C GLY A 539 4.44 13.21 -4.57
N LEU A 540 3.97 12.39 -5.51
CA LEU A 540 2.74 12.68 -6.28
C LEU A 540 1.52 12.82 -5.35
N THR A 541 1.40 12.00 -4.29
CA THR A 541 0.31 12.18 -3.31
C THR A 541 0.43 13.49 -2.53
N THR A 542 1.66 13.96 -2.30
CA THR A 542 1.92 15.26 -1.66
C THR A 542 1.58 16.43 -2.61
N LEU A 543 1.90 16.31 -3.91
CA LEU A 543 1.47 17.26 -4.93
C LEU A 543 -0.05 17.37 -4.98
N LEU A 544 -0.78 16.25 -4.94
CA LEU A 544 -2.24 16.26 -4.91
C LEU A 544 -2.77 17.00 -3.67
N MET A 545 -2.17 16.76 -2.49
CA MET A 545 -2.56 17.45 -1.26
C MET A 545 -2.31 18.97 -1.35
N ALA A 546 -1.15 19.38 -1.89
CA ALA A 546 -0.86 20.79 -2.15
C ALA A 546 -1.83 21.39 -3.17
N ASN A 547 -2.14 20.66 -4.24
CA ASN A 547 -3.06 21.08 -5.29
C ASN A 547 -4.45 21.37 -4.71
N SER A 548 -5.00 20.45 -3.90
CA SER A 548 -6.28 20.65 -3.22
C SER A 548 -6.25 21.83 -2.24
N ALA A 549 -5.21 21.93 -1.41
CA ALA A 549 -5.08 23.04 -0.46
C ALA A 549 -5.00 24.41 -1.14
N CYS A 550 -4.37 24.48 -2.32
CA CYS A 550 -4.19 25.71 -3.09
C CYS A 550 -5.32 26.01 -4.08
N GLY A 551 -6.46 25.30 -4.04
CA GLY A 551 -7.60 25.59 -4.92
C GLY A 551 -7.46 25.06 -6.35
N PHE A 552 -6.75 23.94 -6.53
CA PHE A 552 -6.60 23.20 -7.80
C PHE A 552 -5.95 23.98 -8.96
N PRO A 553 -4.74 24.54 -8.80
CA PRO A 553 -3.98 25.13 -9.92
C PRO A 553 -3.63 24.14 -11.03
N PHE A 554 -3.65 22.83 -10.75
CA PHE A 554 -3.55 21.74 -11.73
C PHE A 554 -4.87 20.98 -11.82
N ARG A 555 -5.18 20.44 -13.01
CA ARG A 555 -6.22 19.40 -13.11
C ARG A 555 -5.70 18.17 -12.40
N MET A 556 -6.61 17.40 -11.79
CA MET A 556 -6.21 16.18 -11.10
C MET A 556 -5.52 15.19 -12.04
N ASP A 557 -6.02 15.04 -13.27
CA ASP A 557 -5.44 14.18 -14.30
C ASP A 557 -3.97 14.52 -14.62
N ASP A 558 -3.57 15.79 -14.48
CA ASP A 558 -2.20 16.23 -14.77
C ASP A 558 -1.20 15.64 -13.77
N LEU A 559 -1.63 15.32 -12.55
CA LEU A 559 -0.78 14.88 -11.45
C LEU A 559 -0.80 13.36 -11.26
N MET A 560 -1.32 12.62 -12.24
CA MET A 560 -1.54 11.18 -12.13
C MET A 560 -0.29 10.37 -12.51
N PRO A 561 -0.02 9.25 -11.81
CA PRO A 561 1.19 8.48 -12.06
C PRO A 561 1.22 7.86 -13.46
N TRP A 562 0.07 7.50 -14.07
CA TRP A 562 0.03 6.98 -15.44
C TRP A 562 0.43 8.00 -16.52
N ALA A 563 0.49 9.30 -16.17
CA ALA A 563 0.99 10.35 -17.04
C ALA A 563 2.51 10.50 -16.98
N VAL A 564 3.13 10.23 -15.82
CA VAL A 564 4.52 10.65 -15.54
C VAL A 564 5.47 9.56 -15.04
N PHE A 565 4.96 8.38 -14.66
CA PHE A 565 5.77 7.30 -14.11
C PHE A 565 5.34 5.92 -14.62
N ASP A 566 6.34 5.10 -14.95
CA ASP A 566 6.20 3.66 -15.16
C ASP A 566 7.42 2.95 -14.59
N GLY A 567 7.19 1.97 -13.74
CA GLY A 567 8.25 1.39 -12.93
C GLY A 567 9.30 0.62 -13.73
N LYS A 568 8.90 -0.10 -14.79
CA LYS A 568 9.87 -0.88 -15.58
C LYS A 568 10.70 0.06 -16.44
N LEU A 569 10.05 1.04 -17.04
CA LEU A 569 10.74 2.08 -17.78
C LEU A 569 11.74 2.82 -16.88
N PHE A 570 11.35 3.14 -15.64
CA PHE A 570 12.25 3.81 -14.70
C PHE A 570 13.47 2.95 -14.36
N GLN A 571 13.29 1.66 -14.08
CA GLN A 571 14.40 0.73 -13.82
C GLN A 571 15.38 0.67 -15.01
N GLU A 572 14.87 0.63 -16.24
CA GLU A 572 15.71 0.64 -17.44
C GLU A 572 16.49 1.96 -17.57
N LYS A 573 15.82 3.11 -17.45
CA LYS A 573 16.47 4.43 -17.54
C LYS A 573 17.48 4.65 -16.43
N TYR A 574 17.16 4.21 -15.22
CA TYR A 574 18.05 4.25 -14.07
C TYR A 574 19.36 3.51 -14.35
N GLN A 575 19.26 2.26 -14.81
CA GLN A 575 20.44 1.45 -15.13
C GLN A 575 21.27 2.04 -16.27
N LYS A 576 20.63 2.52 -17.33
CA LYS A 576 21.32 3.18 -18.44
C LYS A 576 22.07 4.44 -17.97
N ALA A 577 21.40 5.31 -17.21
CA ALA A 577 22.01 6.52 -16.69
C ALA A 577 23.21 6.23 -15.79
N HIS A 578 23.10 5.27 -14.85
CA HIS A 578 24.20 4.93 -13.95
C HIS A 578 25.33 4.11 -14.59
N ARG A 579 25.11 3.51 -15.77
CA ARG A 579 26.17 2.92 -16.60
C ARG A 579 26.95 3.94 -17.42
N GLY A 580 26.49 5.20 -17.47
CA GLY A 580 27.09 6.24 -18.29
C GLY A 580 26.75 6.12 -19.78
N CYS A 581 25.59 5.52 -20.10
CA CYS A 581 25.07 5.49 -21.48
C CYS A 581 24.95 6.90 -22.06
N SER A 582 25.06 7.00 -23.40
CA SER A 582 24.91 8.27 -24.10
C SER A 582 23.49 8.81 -23.97
N MET A 583 23.31 10.11 -24.21
CA MET A 583 21.98 10.73 -24.25
C MET A 583 21.10 10.08 -25.33
N GLU A 584 21.69 9.68 -26.46
CA GLU A 584 21.02 8.96 -27.53
C GLU A 584 20.44 7.63 -27.06
N GLU A 585 21.24 6.81 -26.37
CA GLU A 585 20.80 5.51 -25.83
C GLU A 585 19.75 5.65 -24.73
N LEU A 586 19.91 6.68 -23.88
CA LEU A 586 18.99 6.98 -22.79
C LEU A 586 17.61 7.38 -23.32
N LEU A 587 17.58 8.11 -24.43
CA LEU A 587 16.37 8.59 -25.11
C LEU A 587 15.93 7.71 -26.30
N GLU A 588 16.45 6.48 -26.39
CA GLU A 588 16.04 5.47 -27.38
C GLU A 588 16.22 5.91 -28.84
N GLY A 589 17.25 6.70 -29.12
CA GLY A 589 17.51 7.24 -30.47
C GLY A 589 16.53 8.31 -30.91
N ASN A 590 15.61 8.76 -30.05
CA ASN A 590 14.61 9.75 -30.43
C ASN A 590 15.17 11.19 -30.29
N GLU A 591 15.73 11.69 -31.39
CA GLU A 591 16.34 13.03 -31.48
C GLU A 591 15.39 14.16 -31.07
N SER A 592 14.07 14.01 -31.28
CA SER A 592 13.09 15.03 -30.89
C SER A 592 13.05 15.29 -29.38
N LEU A 593 13.55 14.36 -28.56
CA LEU A 593 13.60 14.47 -27.11
C LEU A 593 14.88 15.11 -26.58
N TYR A 594 15.91 15.35 -27.41
CA TYR A 594 17.23 15.80 -26.96
C TYR A 594 17.17 17.22 -26.41
N THR A 595 16.56 18.15 -27.14
CA THR A 595 16.38 19.54 -26.69
C THR A 595 15.49 19.62 -25.44
N PRO A 596 14.30 18.98 -25.39
CA PRO A 596 13.51 18.90 -24.15
C PRO A 596 14.30 18.36 -22.95
N PHE A 597 15.08 17.29 -23.14
CA PHE A 597 15.90 16.71 -22.07
C PHE A 597 16.92 17.69 -21.51
N GLN A 598 17.67 18.37 -22.40
CA GLN A 598 18.68 19.35 -21.98
C GLN A 598 18.05 20.57 -21.31
N ASN A 599 16.90 21.04 -21.81
CA ASN A 599 16.18 22.17 -21.22
C ASN A 599 15.71 21.85 -19.81
N LEU A 600 15.07 20.69 -19.60
CA LEU A 600 14.60 20.27 -18.28
C LEU A 600 15.76 20.02 -17.30
N LYS A 601 16.85 19.42 -17.79
CA LYS A 601 18.06 19.21 -16.99
C LYS A 601 18.67 20.54 -16.56
N SER A 602 18.81 21.49 -17.49
CA SER A 602 19.33 22.83 -17.21
C SER A 602 18.45 23.57 -16.20
N LEU A 603 17.13 23.51 -16.36
CA LEU A 603 16.17 24.09 -15.42
C LEU A 603 16.37 23.55 -14.01
N ILE A 604 16.33 22.23 -13.81
CA ILE A 604 16.45 21.65 -12.47
C ILE A 604 17.83 21.93 -11.85
N CYS A 605 18.90 21.90 -12.64
CA CYS A 605 20.23 22.27 -12.17
C CYS A 605 20.29 23.75 -11.75
N LYS A 606 19.70 24.68 -12.52
CA LYS A 606 19.60 26.11 -12.17
C LYS A 606 18.88 26.30 -10.85
N ILE A 607 17.73 25.65 -10.68
CA ILE A 607 16.92 25.69 -9.45
C ILE A 607 17.75 25.21 -8.24
N CYS A 608 18.43 24.07 -8.37
CA CYS A 608 19.26 23.54 -7.29
C CYS A 608 20.41 24.50 -6.94
N MET A 609 21.09 25.06 -7.94
CA MET A 609 22.15 26.05 -7.73
C MET A 609 21.64 27.30 -7.00
N ALA A 610 20.45 27.81 -7.35
CA ALA A 610 19.82 28.94 -6.67
C ALA A 610 19.51 28.65 -5.18
N LYS A 611 19.35 27.38 -4.81
CA LYS A 611 19.20 26.92 -3.41
C LYS A 611 20.50 26.40 -2.80
N ASN A 612 21.66 26.81 -3.34
CA ASN A 612 23.01 26.41 -2.88
C ASN A 612 23.28 24.90 -2.93
N ARG A 613 22.65 24.18 -3.86
CA ARG A 613 22.81 22.74 -4.07
C ARG A 613 23.45 22.46 -5.42
N THR A 614 24.72 22.04 -5.42
CA THR A 614 25.41 21.56 -6.63
C THR A 614 25.26 20.06 -6.79
N ILE A 615 24.51 19.61 -7.79
CA ILE A 615 24.30 18.18 -8.07
C ILE A 615 25.60 17.57 -8.61
N GLN A 616 26.13 16.57 -7.91
CA GLN A 616 27.35 15.88 -8.32
C GLN A 616 27.02 14.64 -9.18
N SER A 617 27.88 14.33 -10.13
CA SER A 617 27.86 13.02 -10.81
C SER A 617 28.35 11.96 -9.83
N ARG A 618 27.59 10.87 -9.71
CA ARG A 618 27.91 9.71 -8.88
C ARG A 618 27.37 8.45 -9.55
N PRO A 619 27.97 8.03 -10.69
CA PRO A 619 27.56 6.82 -11.37
C PRO A 619 27.70 5.62 -10.43
N ARG A 620 26.73 4.71 -10.50
CA ARG A 620 26.70 3.49 -9.68
C ARG A 620 26.95 2.33 -10.61
N ARG A 621 28.23 2.06 -10.89
CA ARG A 621 28.63 0.87 -11.64
C ARG A 621 28.27 -0.36 -10.81
N ASN A 622 27.96 -1.48 -11.48
CA ASN A 622 27.83 -2.75 -10.79
C ASN A 622 29.10 -2.95 -9.95
N GLN A 623 28.97 -3.20 -8.64
CA GLN A 623 30.12 -3.52 -7.77
C GLN A 623 30.98 -4.65 -8.37
N LEU A 624 30.36 -5.53 -9.15
CA LEU A 624 31.01 -6.60 -9.91
C LEU A 624 31.91 -6.06 -11.04
N ALA A 625 31.51 -5.01 -11.75
CA ALA A 625 32.33 -4.38 -12.78
C ALA A 625 33.50 -3.60 -12.16
N GLU A 626 33.31 -2.94 -11.02
CA GLU A 626 34.42 -2.32 -10.27
C GLU A 626 35.41 -3.36 -9.76
N VAL A 627 34.93 -4.50 -9.28
CA VAL A 627 35.78 -5.64 -8.90
C VAL A 627 36.50 -6.22 -10.11
N LEU A 628 35.84 -6.39 -11.26
CA LEU A 628 36.48 -6.89 -12.48
C LEU A 628 37.55 -5.92 -13.02
N VAL A 629 37.27 -4.61 -13.02
CA VAL A 629 38.27 -3.60 -13.38
C VAL A 629 39.43 -3.60 -12.37
N ALA A 630 39.16 -3.73 -11.07
CA ALA A 630 40.19 -3.87 -10.04
C ALA A 630 41.01 -5.18 -10.17
N LEU A 631 40.43 -6.22 -10.78
CA LEU A 631 41.09 -7.49 -11.10
C LEU A 631 41.85 -7.47 -12.45
N GLY A 632 41.91 -6.32 -13.12
CA GLY A 632 42.70 -6.12 -14.33
C GLY A 632 41.97 -6.39 -15.65
N TYR A 633 40.65 -6.60 -15.63
CA TYR A 633 39.85 -6.63 -16.86
C TYR A 633 39.69 -5.21 -17.42
N SER A 634 39.70 -5.07 -18.75
CA SER A 634 39.43 -3.78 -19.40
C SER A 634 38.04 -3.26 -19.06
N GLU A 635 37.85 -1.94 -19.13
CA GLU A 635 36.52 -1.36 -18.86
C GLU A 635 35.43 -1.89 -19.82
N GLU A 636 35.78 -2.28 -21.04
CA GLU A 636 34.84 -2.88 -22.00
C GLU A 636 34.50 -4.33 -21.60
N GLU A 637 35.48 -5.15 -21.25
CA GLU A 637 35.25 -6.53 -20.78
C GLU A 637 34.44 -6.60 -19.48
N ALA A 638 34.68 -5.67 -18.56
CA ALA A 638 33.92 -5.56 -17.31
C ALA A 638 32.47 -5.05 -17.53
N ARG A 639 32.22 -4.29 -18.61
CA ARG A 639 30.88 -3.85 -19.03
C ARG A 639 30.09 -4.97 -19.68
N ASP A 640 30.73 -5.80 -20.49
CA ASP A 640 30.11 -6.90 -21.24
C ASP A 640 30.06 -8.23 -20.47
N PHE A 641 30.64 -8.29 -19.26
CA PHE A 641 30.64 -9.50 -18.44
C PHE A 641 29.22 -9.86 -17.98
N ASN A 642 28.57 -10.73 -18.75
CA ASN A 642 27.30 -11.35 -18.43
C ASN A 642 27.57 -12.82 -18.02
N PRO A 643 27.42 -13.19 -16.73
CA PRO A 643 27.75 -14.55 -16.26
C PRO A 643 26.86 -15.67 -16.84
N ARG A 644 25.96 -15.35 -17.79
CA ARG A 644 25.02 -16.28 -18.42
C ARG A 644 25.36 -16.70 -19.86
N LEU A 645 26.43 -16.20 -20.47
CA LEU A 645 26.68 -16.43 -21.92
C LEU A 645 27.75 -17.48 -22.29
N HIS A 646 28.39 -18.13 -21.32
CA HIS A 646 29.28 -19.26 -21.63
C HIS A 646 28.63 -20.61 -21.28
N GLN A 647 27.83 -21.14 -22.19
CA GLN A 647 27.60 -22.58 -22.31
C GLN A 647 27.77 -23.01 -23.78
N PRO A 648 28.55 -24.06 -24.08
CA PRO A 648 28.56 -24.65 -25.42
C PRO A 648 27.24 -25.39 -25.66
N HIS A 649 26.70 -25.24 -26.87
CA HIS A 649 25.46 -25.87 -27.32
C HIS A 649 25.40 -27.38 -27.01
N ARG A 650 24.34 -27.80 -26.32
CA ARG A 650 23.78 -29.15 -26.47
C ARG A 650 22.26 -29.11 -26.57
N SER A 651 21.79 -29.63 -27.69
CA SER A 651 20.40 -29.99 -27.97
C SER A 651 19.89 -31.06 -27.01
N HIS A 652 18.70 -30.87 -26.42
CA HIS A 652 17.54 -31.77 -26.55
C HIS A 652 16.39 -31.35 -25.61
N VAL A 653 15.18 -31.59 -26.13
CA VAL A 653 13.83 -31.38 -25.60
C VAL A 653 13.55 -32.22 -24.33
N VAL A 654 12.92 -31.65 -23.28
CA VAL A 654 11.80 -32.19 -22.44
C VAL A 654 11.30 -31.10 -21.44
N SER A 655 9.98 -31.06 -21.14
CA SER A 655 9.20 -30.12 -20.28
C SER A 655 9.19 -30.49 -18.76
N PRO A 656 8.58 -29.73 -17.82
CA PRO A 656 9.26 -29.23 -16.63
C PRO A 656 8.67 -29.74 -15.28
N TYR A 657 9.21 -29.20 -14.18
CA TYR A 657 8.81 -29.37 -12.76
C TYR A 657 9.51 -30.50 -11.99
N HIS A 658 10.80 -30.30 -11.68
CA HIS A 658 11.31 -30.44 -10.28
C HIS A 658 12.81 -30.12 -10.09
N ASN A 659 13.59 -29.79 -11.13
CA ASN A 659 15.05 -29.61 -10.96
C ASN A 659 15.58 -28.18 -10.80
N GLN A 660 14.74 -27.14 -10.82
CA GLN A 660 15.23 -25.76 -10.75
C GLN A 660 15.74 -25.30 -9.37
N MET A 661 15.41 -25.97 -8.26
CA MET A 661 15.95 -25.58 -6.94
C MET A 661 17.37 -26.12 -6.69
N ARG A 662 17.70 -27.31 -7.21
CA ARG A 662 19.00 -27.95 -6.96
C ARG A 662 20.12 -27.31 -7.78
N GLU A 663 19.85 -26.96 -9.04
CA GLU A 663 20.79 -26.24 -9.89
C GLU A 663 21.05 -24.81 -9.38
N ARG A 664 20.02 -24.10 -8.86
CA ARG A 664 20.19 -22.77 -8.25
C ARG A 664 21.00 -22.79 -6.95
N HIS A 665 20.95 -23.89 -6.19
CA HIS A 665 21.72 -24.03 -4.94
C HIS A 665 23.21 -24.27 -5.23
N LEU A 666 23.54 -25.11 -6.22
CA LEU A 666 24.93 -25.28 -6.69
C LEU A 666 25.49 -23.97 -7.29
N GLN A 667 24.68 -23.21 -8.03
CA GLN A 667 25.10 -21.94 -8.62
C GLN A 667 25.30 -20.82 -7.57
N SER A 668 24.50 -20.83 -6.50
CA SER A 668 24.67 -19.98 -5.32
C SER A 668 25.95 -20.33 -4.54
N GLN A 669 26.30 -21.61 -4.43
CA GLN A 669 27.55 -22.04 -3.79
C GLN A 669 28.78 -21.64 -4.61
N VAL A 670 28.72 -21.74 -5.94
CA VAL A 670 29.82 -21.28 -6.81
C VAL A 670 30.03 -19.77 -6.69
N ASN A 671 28.96 -18.97 -6.65
CA ASN A 671 29.07 -17.52 -6.46
C ASN A 671 29.58 -17.13 -5.07
N MET A 672 29.17 -17.84 -4.02
CA MET A 672 29.71 -17.66 -2.65
C MET A 672 31.19 -18.03 -2.58
N ASN A 673 31.61 -19.13 -3.22
CA ASN A 673 33.01 -19.54 -3.26
C ASN A 673 33.88 -18.54 -4.03
N ILE A 674 33.39 -17.97 -5.12
CA ILE A 674 34.09 -16.91 -5.86
C ILE A 674 34.24 -15.66 -4.98
N LEU A 675 33.18 -15.23 -4.28
CA LEU A 675 33.24 -14.10 -3.34
C LEU A 675 34.20 -14.34 -2.17
N LEU A 676 34.28 -15.58 -1.66
CA LEU A 676 35.20 -15.95 -0.59
C LEU A 676 36.66 -15.91 -1.07
N ILE A 677 36.94 -16.46 -2.26
CA ILE A 677 38.27 -16.43 -2.90
C ILE A 677 38.71 -14.99 -3.18
N LEU A 678 37.79 -14.14 -3.65
CA LEU A 678 38.05 -12.71 -3.89
C LEU A 678 38.35 -11.95 -2.59
N ARG A 679 37.70 -12.33 -1.48
CA ARG A 679 37.96 -11.73 -0.16
C ARG A 679 39.30 -12.17 0.43
N ILE A 680 39.67 -13.43 0.25
CA ILE A 680 40.99 -13.95 0.67
C ILE A 680 42.11 -13.26 -0.12
N ARG A 681 41.98 -13.16 -1.46
CA ARG A 681 42.99 -12.50 -2.29
C ARG A 681 43.12 -10.99 -2.03
N LYS A 682 42.02 -10.33 -1.64
CA LYS A 682 42.06 -8.92 -1.22
C LYS A 682 42.86 -8.74 0.07
N LEU A 683 42.64 -9.61 1.06
CA LEU A 683 43.41 -9.61 2.32
C LEU A 683 44.89 -9.93 2.08
N GLU A 684 45.21 -10.83 1.14
CA GLU A 684 46.59 -11.11 0.71
C GLU A 684 47.24 -9.89 0.03
N SER A 685 46.49 -9.11 -0.76
CA SER A 685 47.00 -7.91 -1.45
C SER A 685 47.20 -6.70 -0.53
N GLU A 686 46.47 -6.66 0.59
CA GLU A 686 46.54 -5.57 1.59
C GLU A 686 47.60 -5.84 2.68
N GLY A 687 48.35 -6.96 2.60
CA GLY A 687 49.46 -7.26 3.50
C GLY A 687 49.06 -7.62 4.93
N GLU A 688 47.77 -7.86 5.19
CA GLU A 688 47.26 -8.28 6.49
C GLU A 688 47.01 -9.79 6.51
N VAL A 689 48.07 -10.57 6.74
CA VAL A 689 47.93 -11.96 7.20
C VAL A 689 48.91 -12.21 8.35
N GLU A 690 48.50 -11.91 9.57
CA GLU A 690 49.04 -12.59 10.75
C GLU A 690 48.27 -13.90 10.95
N ALA A 691 49.03 -14.99 11.16
CA ALA A 691 48.52 -16.34 11.30
C ALA A 691 47.57 -16.47 12.51
N VAL A 692 46.27 -16.60 12.26
CA VAL A 692 45.30 -16.96 13.31
C VAL A 692 45.32 -18.46 13.52
N SER A 693 45.80 -18.87 14.70
CA SER A 693 45.76 -20.24 15.23
C SER A 693 44.33 -20.63 15.60
N PRO A 694 43.88 -21.88 15.35
CA PRO A 694 42.51 -22.28 15.63
C PRO A 694 42.40 -22.77 17.07
N LEU A 695 41.95 -21.92 18.00
CA LEU A 695 41.31 -22.29 19.28
C LEU A 695 41.00 -21.03 20.08
N SER A 696 39.80 -20.46 19.90
CA SER A 696 39.05 -19.74 20.94
C SER A 696 37.82 -19.07 20.33
N VAL A 697 36.70 -19.80 20.27
CA VAL A 697 35.37 -19.18 20.21
C VAL A 697 34.62 -19.72 21.42
N SER A 698 34.38 -18.85 22.40
CA SER A 698 33.52 -19.14 23.54
C SER A 698 32.06 -19.10 23.08
N CYS A 699 31.38 -20.24 23.16
CA CYS A 699 29.93 -20.32 23.07
C CYS A 699 29.30 -19.88 24.39
N SER A 700 28.74 -18.68 24.43
CA SER A 700 27.66 -18.34 25.35
C SER A 700 26.64 -17.52 24.57
N ASP A 701 25.49 -18.15 24.30
CA ASP A 701 24.16 -17.54 24.07
C ASP A 701 23.35 -18.28 23.01
N TYR A 702 23.18 -19.60 23.15
CA TYR A 702 22.01 -20.30 22.61
C TYR A 702 21.70 -21.51 23.50
N SER A 703 20.81 -21.31 24.46
CA SER A 703 20.17 -22.42 25.20
C SER A 703 18.69 -22.45 24.83
N SER A 704 18.32 -23.47 24.03
CA SER A 704 17.00 -24.15 23.97
C SER A 704 16.66 -24.66 22.56
N ALA A 705 17.28 -25.77 22.15
CA ALA A 705 16.69 -26.69 21.18
C ALA A 705 17.33 -28.08 21.34
N HIS A 706 16.50 -29.13 21.50
CA HIS A 706 16.93 -30.51 21.66
C HIS A 706 17.43 -31.11 20.33
N PRO A 707 18.39 -32.06 20.36
CA PRO A 707 19.06 -32.56 19.17
C PRO A 707 18.32 -33.75 18.56
N SER A 708 17.41 -33.49 17.63
CA SER A 708 16.91 -34.53 16.68
C SER A 708 16.63 -34.02 15.26
N ASP A 709 16.86 -32.73 14.97
CA ASP A 709 16.42 -32.10 13.71
C ASP A 709 17.54 -31.63 12.77
N TYR A 710 18.74 -32.23 12.82
CA TYR A 710 19.82 -31.90 11.87
C TYR A 710 20.08 -33.02 10.85
N PRO A 711 19.89 -32.79 9.53
CA PRO A 711 20.22 -33.76 8.49
C PRO A 711 21.73 -33.92 8.28
N CYS A 712 22.16 -35.17 8.06
CA CYS A 712 23.54 -35.60 7.80
C CYS A 712 24.16 -34.94 6.56
N CYS A 713 25.02 -33.92 6.73
CA CYS A 713 25.96 -33.45 5.68
C CYS A 713 27.23 -32.80 6.27
N PHE A 714 27.71 -33.29 7.42
CA PHE A 714 28.93 -32.77 8.08
C PHE A 714 30.00 -33.84 8.37
N ARG A 715 29.90 -35.03 7.75
CA ARG A 715 30.88 -36.12 7.96
C ARG A 715 31.99 -36.19 6.92
N GLU A 716 31.81 -35.61 5.72
CA GLU A 716 32.77 -35.76 4.61
C GLU A 716 33.82 -34.63 4.51
N LEU A 717 33.71 -33.57 5.31
CA LEU A 717 34.67 -32.45 5.33
C LEU A 717 35.79 -32.61 6.37
N ARG A 718 35.67 -33.59 7.27
CA ARG A 718 36.68 -33.88 8.30
C ARG A 718 37.82 -34.76 7.77
N ASP A 719 37.51 -35.70 6.88
CA ASP A 719 38.46 -36.71 6.44
C ASP A 719 39.42 -36.22 5.32
N SER A 720 39.21 -35.01 4.78
CA SER A 720 40.05 -34.44 3.72
C SER A 720 41.14 -33.47 4.20
N LEU A 721 41.22 -33.18 5.52
CA LEU A 721 42.13 -32.18 6.09
C LEU A 721 43.22 -32.75 7.03
N GLU A 722 43.27 -34.06 7.27
CA GLU A 722 44.26 -34.71 8.17
C GLU A 722 45.21 -35.70 7.46
N GLY A 723 45.60 -35.41 6.22
CA GLY A 723 46.52 -36.25 5.46
C GLY A 723 47.67 -35.48 4.84
N ASN A 724 48.65 -35.02 5.64
CA ASN A 724 50.08 -34.91 5.30
C ASN A 724 50.83 -33.96 6.27
N ALA A 725 51.52 -34.51 7.27
CA ALA A 725 52.73 -33.92 7.85
C ALA A 725 53.48 -34.97 8.72
N GLN A 726 54.45 -35.66 8.11
CA GLN A 726 55.53 -36.35 8.83
C GLN A 726 56.83 -35.63 8.50
N VAL A 727 57.43 -34.93 9.46
CA VAL A 727 58.88 -34.61 9.46
C VAL A 727 59.37 -34.57 10.92
N PRO A 728 60.50 -35.21 11.27
CA PRO A 728 60.98 -35.35 12.65
C PRO A 728 61.90 -34.21 13.10
N TRP A 729 61.91 -33.97 14.41
CA TRP A 729 62.85 -33.11 15.15
C TRP A 729 64.29 -33.65 15.12
N PRO A 730 65.29 -32.76 15.23
CA PRO A 730 66.19 -32.88 16.39
C PRO A 730 66.68 -31.54 16.96
N GLY A 731 66.97 -31.54 18.28
CA GLY A 731 67.80 -30.55 18.97
C GLY A 731 67.09 -29.75 20.05
#